data_AF-A0A7S8D347-F1
#
_entry.id   AF-A0A7S8D347-F1
#
_cell.length_a   1.000
_cell.length_b   1.000
_cell.length_c   1.000
_cell.angle_alpha   90.00
_cell.angle_beta   90.00
_cell.angle_gamma   90.00
#
_symmetry.space_group_name_H-M   'P 1'
#
loop_
_entity.id
_entity.type
_entity.pdbx_description
1 polymer ?
#
loop_
_entity_poly.entity_id
_entity_poly.type
_entity_poly.pdbx_seq_one_letter_code
_entity_poly.pdbx_strand_id
1 'polypeptide(L)'
;MASLRSVLVSGLLATGVSAQNFGGGARDEEAFSWVQPKNTTILGQYGHSPHYNSTYATGKGWEEGFAKAKEFLAKLTLEEKADMVTGTPGPCVGNIIAIPRLGFKGLCLHDGPLAIRVADYASVFSAGVSAASSWDKDLLYQRGLALGQEFKAKGAHILLGPVAGPLGRSAYSGRNWEGFSPDPYLTGVAMEHTINGHQDAGVQATAKHFIGNEQEVMRNPTFKKDGYVGEVDEEALSSNMDDRTMHELYLWPFANAAHAKAASFMCAYQRLNGSYSCQNSKLLNGILRDELGFQGYVMSDWGGTHAGVATIESGLDMDMPGGIGAYGMDFKAGSFFGGNLTRAVTNGTLEEARVDDMIMRIMTPYFWLGQDKEDYPSVDESSADLNTFSPRKTWLKEFNFTGTRSRDVRGDHGALIRKHGAESTVLLKNENNALPLKKPKSIAVFGNDAGDITEGFYNQQDFEFGNLVVGGGSGTGRLTYLVSPLTAINARAKQDGTLVQQWMNNTLITTSNVTDLWIPALPDVCLVFLKTWATEGADRGHLSVDWNGDEVVLSVAKSCNNTVVVTHSSGINTLPWADHPNVTAILAAHYPGEESGNSLVDLLYGDVNPSGRLPYTIALNGTDYNAPPTTAINTTGTDDWQSWFDEKLEIDYRYFDAQNMSVRYEFGFGLSYSTFEISDISAEPLADDITAMPEALPVQPGGNPALWESIYNVTVSVANSGKVDGATVPQLYVSFPESAPKGTPPKQLRGFEKVFLEAGESKSVSFELMRRDLSYWDIISQQWVIPEGEFTIRVGFSSRDLKEETKVTLVKA
;
A
#
# COMPACT_ATOMS: atom_id res chain seq x y z
N MET A 1 -56.54 14.88 -35.79
CA MET A 1 -57.06 16.27 -35.66
C MET A 1 -57.97 16.32 -34.44
N ALA A 2 -57.84 17.38 -33.61
CA ALA A 2 -58.61 17.73 -32.39
C ALA A 2 -58.44 16.75 -31.20
N SER A 3 -57.81 17.05 -30.05
CA SER A 3 -57.70 18.22 -29.14
C SER A 3 -58.83 18.34 -28.09
N LEU A 4 -58.38 18.52 -26.83
CA LEU A 4 -59.05 18.95 -25.57
C LEU A 4 -59.85 17.84 -24.82
N ARG A 5 -59.83 17.67 -23.48
CA ARG A 5 -59.54 18.60 -22.35
C ARG A 5 -59.59 17.86 -20.97
N SER A 6 -58.84 18.38 -19.98
CA SER A 6 -59.19 18.51 -18.53
C SER A 6 -59.13 17.26 -17.60
N VAL A 7 -58.78 17.26 -16.30
CA VAL A 7 -58.36 18.23 -15.24
C VAL A 7 -58.19 17.43 -13.89
N LEU A 8 -57.18 17.78 -13.06
CA LEU A 8 -57.03 17.69 -11.55
C LEU A 8 -57.29 16.31 -10.82
N VAL A 9 -56.69 15.88 -9.69
CA VAL A 9 -55.84 16.46 -8.62
C VAL A 9 -55.30 15.36 -7.66
N SER A 10 -54.18 15.66 -6.99
CA SER A 10 -53.65 15.19 -5.68
C SER A 10 -53.15 13.75 -5.44
N GLY A 11 -51.96 13.66 -4.83
CA GLY A 11 -51.76 12.85 -3.61
C GLY A 11 -50.50 11.99 -3.48
N LEU A 12 -49.43 12.59 -2.92
CA LEU A 12 -48.51 12.04 -1.89
C LEU A 12 -47.67 10.74 -2.09
N LEU A 13 -46.41 10.90 -1.64
CA LEU A 13 -45.48 9.95 -1.00
C LEU A 13 -44.42 9.23 -1.85
N ALA A 14 -43.19 9.71 -1.66
CA ALA A 14 -41.96 8.95 -1.39
C ALA A 14 -41.74 7.64 -2.15
N THR A 15 -40.95 7.71 -3.22
CA THR A 15 -40.19 6.55 -3.68
C THR A 15 -38.84 6.57 -2.99
N GLY A 16 -38.72 5.75 -1.94
CA GLY A 16 -37.46 5.45 -1.29
C GLY A 16 -36.45 4.92 -2.31
N VAL A 17 -35.20 5.34 -2.13
CA VAL A 17 -34.03 4.70 -2.75
C VAL A 17 -34.01 3.26 -2.26
N SER A 18 -34.51 2.34 -3.08
CA SER A 18 -34.29 0.92 -2.89
C SER A 18 -32.81 0.66 -3.14
N ALA A 19 -32.06 0.32 -2.10
CA ALA A 19 -30.78 -0.35 -2.26
C ALA A 19 -31.01 -1.55 -3.19
N GLN A 20 -30.27 -1.62 -4.30
CA GLN A 20 -30.30 -2.79 -5.15
C GLN A 20 -29.75 -3.96 -4.33
N ASN A 21 -30.65 -4.88 -4.00
CA ASN A 21 -30.29 -6.15 -3.38
C ASN A 21 -29.54 -6.96 -4.43
N PHE A 22 -28.22 -6.94 -4.40
CA PHE A 22 -27.39 -7.84 -5.18
C PHE A 22 -27.53 -9.24 -4.59
N GLY A 23 -28.54 -9.96 -5.04
CA GLY A 23 -28.63 -11.40 -4.89
C GLY A 23 -27.51 -12.08 -5.68
N GLY A 24 -26.28 -11.99 -5.19
CA GLY A 24 -25.22 -12.91 -5.55
C GLY A 24 -25.61 -14.27 -4.99
N GLY A 25 -25.63 -15.29 -5.85
CA GLY A 25 -25.80 -16.67 -5.39
C GLY A 25 -24.78 -17.00 -4.30
N ALA A 26 -25.15 -17.90 -3.39
CA ALA A 26 -24.25 -18.41 -2.37
C ALA A 26 -22.89 -18.76 -3.00
N ARG A 27 -21.83 -18.14 -2.48
CA ARG A 27 -20.46 -18.34 -2.96
C ARG A 27 -19.90 -19.59 -2.30
N ASP A 28 -19.37 -20.48 -3.14
CA ASP A 28 -18.50 -21.55 -2.68
C ASP A 28 -17.13 -20.94 -2.32
N GLU A 29 -16.51 -21.36 -1.22
CA GLU A 29 -15.17 -20.87 -0.83
C GLU A 29 -14.11 -21.23 -1.88
N GLU A 30 -14.35 -22.27 -2.68
CA GLU A 30 -13.49 -22.69 -3.79
C GLU A 30 -13.73 -21.91 -5.10
N ALA A 31 -14.83 -21.16 -5.20
CA ALA A 31 -15.18 -20.42 -6.41
C ALA A 31 -14.72 -18.96 -6.30
N PHE A 32 -13.44 -18.72 -6.56
CA PHE A 32 -12.83 -17.39 -6.74
C PHE A 32 -13.47 -16.54 -7.87
N SER A 33 -14.57 -16.97 -8.46
CA SER A 33 -15.19 -16.27 -9.59
C SER A 33 -16.26 -15.29 -9.12
N TRP A 34 -15.99 -13.99 -9.23
CA TRP A 34 -17.05 -12.99 -9.34
C TRP A 34 -17.24 -12.66 -10.83
N VAL A 35 -18.39 -13.08 -11.35
CA VAL A 35 -18.77 -12.75 -12.72
C VAL A 35 -19.60 -11.46 -12.70
N GLN A 36 -19.16 -10.47 -13.46
CA GLN A 36 -19.87 -9.21 -13.64
C GLN A 36 -21.34 -9.46 -14.05
N PRO A 37 -22.32 -8.80 -13.40
CA PRO A 37 -23.72 -8.89 -13.79
C PRO A 37 -23.96 -8.49 -15.26
N LYS A 38 -24.89 -9.16 -15.95
CA LYS A 38 -25.18 -8.88 -17.37
C LYS A 38 -25.78 -7.49 -17.62
N ASN A 39 -26.39 -6.89 -16.61
CA ASN A 39 -27.02 -5.56 -16.66
C ASN A 39 -26.12 -4.46 -16.08
N THR A 40 -24.83 -4.72 -15.89
CA THR A 40 -23.86 -3.71 -15.44
C THR A 40 -23.82 -2.55 -16.42
N THR A 41 -23.87 -1.33 -15.90
CA THR A 41 -23.71 -0.12 -16.72
C THR A 41 -22.25 -0.03 -17.17
N ILE A 42 -22.04 0.08 -18.47
CA ILE A 42 -20.71 0.18 -19.07
C ILE A 42 -20.36 1.65 -19.28
N LEU A 43 -19.26 2.09 -18.67
CA LEU A 43 -18.70 3.42 -18.92
C LEU A 43 -17.59 3.28 -19.96
N GLY A 44 -17.81 3.86 -21.15
CA GLY A 44 -16.79 3.92 -22.20
C GLY A 44 -15.74 5.01 -21.93
N GLN A 45 -14.68 5.01 -22.75
CA GLN A 45 -13.47 5.84 -22.59
C GLN A 45 -13.70 7.35 -22.33
N TYR A 46 -14.80 7.90 -22.85
CA TYR A 46 -15.15 9.34 -22.75
C TYR A 46 -16.46 9.59 -21.99
N GLY A 47 -16.99 8.58 -21.28
CA GLY A 47 -18.39 8.57 -20.86
C GLY A 47 -18.75 9.49 -19.69
N HIS A 48 -17.87 9.71 -18.72
CA HIS A 48 -18.31 10.24 -17.41
C HIS A 48 -17.28 11.07 -16.63
N SER A 49 -16.07 11.31 -17.18
CA SER A 49 -15.08 12.17 -16.53
C SER A 49 -15.10 13.59 -17.14
N PRO A 50 -15.37 14.65 -16.35
CA PRO A 50 -15.35 16.02 -16.84
C PRO A 50 -13.94 16.46 -17.26
N HIS A 51 -13.86 17.36 -18.23
CA HIS A 51 -12.58 17.87 -18.74
C HIS A 51 -12.03 19.02 -17.89
N TYR A 52 -10.73 18.97 -17.57
CA TYR A 52 -10.00 20.01 -16.85
C TYR A 52 -8.70 20.35 -17.60
N ASN A 53 -8.40 21.63 -17.74
CA ASN A 53 -7.14 22.08 -18.34
C ASN A 53 -5.98 21.89 -17.34
N SER A 54 -4.79 21.59 -17.85
CA SER A 54 -3.60 21.50 -17.02
C SER A 54 -3.20 22.88 -16.46
N THR A 55 -3.04 22.97 -15.15
CA THR A 55 -2.42 24.12 -14.48
C THR A 55 -0.91 23.93 -14.35
N TYR A 56 -0.16 25.02 -14.56
CA TYR A 56 1.30 24.99 -14.54
C TYR A 56 1.85 25.11 -13.12
N ALA A 57 2.95 24.41 -12.86
CA ALA A 57 3.63 24.43 -11.58
C ALA A 57 4.15 25.83 -11.26
N THR A 58 4.06 26.18 -9.98
CA THR A 58 4.49 27.48 -9.44
C THR A 58 5.73 27.37 -8.56
N GLY A 59 6.15 26.14 -8.23
CA GLY A 59 7.27 25.88 -7.33
C GLY A 59 6.94 26.09 -5.85
N LYS A 60 5.67 26.20 -5.48
CA LYS A 60 5.24 26.39 -4.08
C LYS A 60 5.82 25.32 -3.16
N GLY A 61 6.54 25.77 -2.15
CA GLY A 61 7.25 24.94 -1.16
C GLY A 61 8.55 24.30 -1.67
N TRP A 62 8.92 24.60 -2.92
CA TRP A 62 9.98 23.98 -3.75
C TRP A 62 10.81 25.08 -4.46
N GLU A 63 10.83 26.30 -3.92
CA GLU A 63 11.19 27.52 -4.63
C GLU A 63 12.62 27.49 -5.19
N GLU A 64 13.58 26.96 -4.42
CA GLU A 64 14.98 26.85 -4.86
C GLU A 64 15.15 25.86 -6.02
N GLY A 65 14.55 24.66 -5.89
CA GLY A 65 14.58 23.65 -6.94
C GLY A 65 13.92 24.16 -8.22
N PHE A 66 12.83 24.92 -8.07
CA PHE A 66 12.07 25.47 -9.20
C PHE A 66 12.86 26.53 -9.95
N ALA A 67 13.58 27.40 -9.23
CA ALA A 67 14.46 28.39 -9.84
C ALA A 67 15.57 27.72 -10.68
N LYS A 68 16.24 26.69 -10.15
CA LYS A 68 17.26 25.94 -10.88
C LYS A 68 16.68 25.17 -12.07
N ALA A 69 15.51 24.56 -11.91
CA ALA A 69 14.79 23.90 -13.00
C ALA A 69 14.52 24.85 -14.17
N LYS A 70 14.13 26.10 -13.87
CA LYS A 70 13.90 27.14 -14.88
C LYS A 70 15.17 27.50 -15.65
N GLU A 71 16.30 27.65 -14.95
CA GLU A 71 17.59 27.93 -15.58
C GLU A 71 18.08 26.77 -16.46
N PHE A 72 17.80 25.54 -16.06
CA PHE A 72 18.10 24.35 -16.83
C PHE A 72 17.23 24.25 -18.08
N LEU A 73 15.91 24.42 -17.92
CA LEU A 73 14.93 24.40 -19.02
C LEU A 73 15.27 25.38 -20.14
N ALA A 74 15.67 26.61 -19.78
CA ALA A 74 16.00 27.65 -20.75
C ALA A 74 17.16 27.30 -21.70
N LYS A 75 17.92 26.23 -21.40
CA LYS A 75 19.05 25.77 -22.21
C LYS A 75 18.70 24.58 -23.12
N LEU A 76 17.51 23.98 -22.99
CA LEU A 76 17.11 22.77 -23.72
C LEU A 76 16.61 23.09 -25.13
N THR A 77 16.93 22.22 -26.10
CA THR A 77 16.24 22.19 -27.40
C THR A 77 14.93 21.42 -27.29
N LEU A 78 14.02 21.58 -28.27
CA LEU A 78 12.75 20.85 -28.27
C LEU A 78 12.94 19.31 -28.28
N GLU A 79 13.97 18.81 -28.97
CA GLU A 79 14.30 17.38 -28.97
C GLU A 79 14.80 16.91 -27.61
N GLU A 80 15.66 17.69 -26.95
CA GLU A 80 16.11 17.39 -25.59
C GLU A 80 14.93 17.45 -24.60
N LYS A 81 14.00 18.39 -24.77
CA LYS A 81 12.75 18.46 -24.00
C LYS A 81 11.92 17.18 -24.16
N ALA A 82 11.76 16.70 -25.40
CA ALA A 82 11.03 15.46 -25.68
C ALA A 82 11.72 14.23 -25.06
N ASP A 83 13.05 14.15 -25.13
CA ASP A 83 13.85 13.07 -24.53
C ASP A 83 13.73 13.05 -22.98
N MET A 84 13.47 14.20 -22.33
CA MET A 84 13.35 14.30 -20.87
C MET A 84 12.03 13.82 -20.29
N VAL A 85 10.97 13.80 -21.11
CA VAL A 85 9.63 13.36 -20.71
C VAL A 85 9.28 11.97 -21.24
N THR A 86 10.22 11.32 -21.92
CA THR A 86 10.01 10.02 -22.57
C THR A 86 11.04 9.02 -22.06
N GLY A 87 10.57 7.92 -21.49
CA GLY A 87 11.40 6.82 -21.07
C GLY A 87 12.16 6.16 -22.23
N THR A 88 13.25 5.48 -21.89
CA THR A 88 14.05 4.70 -22.84
C THR A 88 14.53 3.40 -22.20
N PRO A 89 14.73 2.31 -22.96
CA PRO A 89 15.35 1.11 -22.42
C PRO A 89 16.78 1.40 -21.97
N GLY A 90 17.15 0.89 -20.80
CA GLY A 90 18.42 1.20 -20.17
C GLY A 90 18.70 0.34 -18.93
N PRO A 91 19.67 0.76 -18.10
CA PRO A 91 20.12 -0.02 -16.94
C PRO A 91 19.12 -0.11 -15.80
N CYS A 92 18.26 0.89 -15.63
CA CYS A 92 17.29 0.98 -14.54
C CYS A 92 15.90 0.52 -15.00
N VAL A 93 14.94 0.42 -14.06
CA VAL A 93 13.55 0.03 -14.39
C VAL A 93 12.91 0.98 -15.38
N GLY A 94 13.10 2.28 -15.16
CA GLY A 94 12.83 3.34 -16.11
C GLY A 94 14.04 4.23 -16.25
N ASN A 95 14.22 4.84 -17.42
CA ASN A 95 15.41 5.64 -17.71
C ASN A 95 15.02 6.89 -18.48
N ILE A 96 15.50 8.04 -18.03
CA ILE A 96 15.55 9.27 -18.84
C ILE A 96 17.00 9.45 -19.31
N ILE A 97 17.17 9.71 -20.60
CA ILE A 97 18.50 9.77 -21.21
C ILE A 97 19.29 11.01 -20.75
N ALA A 98 20.61 10.88 -20.70
CA ALA A 98 21.52 11.98 -20.43
C ALA A 98 21.48 13.07 -21.51
N ILE A 99 21.81 14.30 -21.12
CA ILE A 99 22.06 15.44 -22.02
C ILE A 99 23.51 15.92 -21.80
N PRO A 100 24.49 15.31 -22.50
CA PRO A 100 25.92 15.56 -22.24
C PRO A 100 26.33 17.02 -22.40
N ARG A 101 25.71 17.75 -23.33
CA ARG A 101 25.97 19.17 -23.58
C ARG A 101 25.72 20.04 -22.35
N LEU A 102 24.79 19.63 -21.48
CA LEU A 102 24.43 20.33 -20.25
C LEU A 102 25.00 19.67 -18.99
N GLY A 103 25.78 18.60 -19.12
CA GLY A 103 26.29 17.83 -17.99
C GLY A 103 25.22 17.04 -17.22
N PHE A 104 24.00 16.94 -17.74
CA PHE A 104 22.93 16.15 -17.14
C PHE A 104 23.14 14.66 -17.45
N LYS A 105 23.18 13.83 -16.40
CA LYS A 105 23.54 12.40 -16.49
C LYS A 105 22.34 11.48 -16.78
N GLY A 106 21.13 12.03 -16.88
CA GLY A 106 19.89 11.27 -17.00
C GLY A 106 19.23 10.98 -15.65
N LEU A 107 18.09 10.30 -15.65
CA LEU A 107 17.41 9.84 -14.43
C LEU A 107 17.27 8.32 -14.46
N CYS A 108 17.50 7.71 -13.30
CA CYS A 108 17.39 6.28 -13.07
C CYS A 108 16.22 6.00 -12.12
N LEU A 109 15.17 5.34 -12.62
CA LEU A 109 13.98 4.96 -11.87
C LEU A 109 14.10 3.48 -11.49
N HIS A 110 13.93 3.15 -10.22
CA HIS A 110 13.99 1.76 -9.74
C HIS A 110 12.77 1.37 -8.90
N ASP A 111 12.28 0.16 -9.13
CA ASP A 111 11.48 -0.59 -8.17
C ASP A 111 12.31 -0.93 -6.94
N GLY A 112 11.73 -1.12 -5.76
CA GLY A 112 10.32 -0.96 -5.40
C GLY A 112 10.14 -0.60 -3.91
N PRO A 113 8.95 -0.83 -3.34
CA PRO A 113 8.52 -0.28 -2.05
C PRO A 113 9.20 -0.90 -0.80
N LEU A 114 10.03 -1.94 -0.93
CA LEU A 114 10.74 -2.59 0.19
C LEU A 114 12.19 -3.02 -0.11
N ALA A 115 12.65 -2.88 -1.35
CA ALA A 115 14.01 -3.20 -1.76
C ALA A 115 14.28 -2.54 -3.11
N ILE A 116 15.55 -2.27 -3.44
CA ILE A 116 15.91 -2.01 -4.82
C ILE A 116 15.91 -3.33 -5.59
N ARG A 117 14.89 -3.54 -6.42
CA ARG A 117 14.56 -4.83 -7.06
C ARG A 117 15.70 -5.38 -7.91
N VAL A 118 16.30 -4.50 -8.71
CA VAL A 118 17.32 -4.85 -9.72
C VAL A 118 18.70 -4.49 -9.20
N ALA A 119 19.11 -5.16 -8.13
CA ALA A 119 20.40 -4.95 -7.49
C ALA A 119 20.95 -6.23 -6.86
N ASP A 120 22.26 -6.26 -6.71
CA ASP A 120 23.00 -7.14 -5.82
C ASP A 120 23.50 -6.33 -4.59
N TYR A 121 23.91 -7.02 -3.52
CA TYR A 121 24.41 -6.39 -2.29
C TYR A 121 23.52 -5.24 -1.76
N ALA A 122 22.21 -5.49 -1.79
CA ALA A 122 21.16 -4.64 -1.23
C ALA A 122 20.32 -5.49 -0.26
N SER A 123 19.62 -4.83 0.65
CA SER A 123 18.78 -5.50 1.65
C SER A 123 17.33 -5.63 1.19
N VAL A 124 16.65 -6.65 1.73
CA VAL A 124 15.19 -6.81 1.60
C VAL A 124 14.54 -6.45 2.93
N PHE A 125 13.87 -5.30 2.97
CA PHE A 125 13.21 -4.78 4.16
C PHE A 125 11.83 -5.41 4.37
N SER A 126 11.22 -5.13 5.52
CA SER A 126 9.83 -5.50 5.77
C SER A 126 8.90 -4.86 4.73
N ALA A 127 7.87 -5.59 4.31
CA ALA A 127 6.86 -5.07 3.39
C ALA A 127 6.03 -3.92 4.01
N GLY A 128 5.24 -3.21 3.18
CA GLY A 128 4.37 -2.13 3.65
C GLY A 128 3.39 -2.61 4.72
N VAL A 129 2.72 -3.74 4.50
CA VAL A 129 1.76 -4.31 5.47
C VAL A 129 2.43 -4.65 6.80
N SER A 130 3.64 -5.20 6.76
CA SER A 130 4.43 -5.46 7.96
C SER A 130 4.76 -4.15 8.68
N ALA A 131 5.24 -3.13 7.96
CA ALA A 131 5.55 -1.83 8.55
C ALA A 131 4.31 -1.17 9.18
N ALA A 132 3.15 -1.25 8.53
CA ALA A 132 1.88 -0.78 9.06
C ALA A 132 1.49 -1.50 10.37
N SER A 133 1.75 -2.81 10.45
CA SER A 133 1.50 -3.61 11.66
C SER A 133 2.31 -3.17 12.88
N SER A 134 3.36 -2.36 12.71
CA SER A 134 4.09 -1.79 13.85
C SER A 134 3.33 -0.66 14.54
N TRP A 135 2.45 0.03 13.82
CA TRP A 135 1.78 1.26 14.23
C TRP A 135 2.75 2.31 14.81
N ASP A 136 3.96 2.36 14.26
CA ASP A 136 5.05 3.21 14.73
C ASP A 136 5.50 4.18 13.63
N LYS A 137 5.26 5.48 13.86
CA LYS A 137 5.60 6.56 12.95
C LYS A 137 7.11 6.68 12.72
N ASP A 138 7.91 6.45 13.76
CA ASP A 138 9.37 6.50 13.68
C ASP A 138 9.91 5.32 12.88
N LEU A 139 9.32 4.12 13.06
CA LEU A 139 9.67 2.94 12.28
C LEU A 139 9.38 3.15 10.79
N LEU A 140 8.20 3.70 10.46
CA LEU A 140 7.80 4.02 9.08
C LEU A 140 8.80 4.98 8.42
N TYR A 141 9.22 6.03 9.15
CA TYR A 141 10.25 6.96 8.68
C TYR A 141 11.63 6.29 8.53
N GLN A 142 12.11 5.58 9.56
CA GLN A 142 13.43 4.93 9.55
C GLN A 142 13.55 3.90 8.43
N ARG A 143 12.48 3.13 8.18
CA ARG A 143 12.40 2.21 7.05
C ARG A 143 12.51 2.95 5.71
N GLY A 144 11.73 4.02 5.52
CA GLY A 144 11.81 4.84 4.31
C GLY A 144 13.20 5.45 4.10
N LEU A 145 13.83 5.96 5.16
CA LEU A 145 15.17 6.54 5.10
C LEU A 145 16.23 5.51 4.69
N ALA A 146 16.24 4.33 5.31
CA ALA A 146 17.19 3.26 4.98
C ALA A 146 17.02 2.75 3.54
N LEU A 147 15.76 2.58 3.08
CA LEU A 147 15.46 2.29 1.69
C LEU A 147 16.02 3.37 0.76
N GLY A 148 15.72 4.64 1.02
CA GLY A 148 16.20 5.76 0.22
C GLY A 148 17.74 5.82 0.13
N GLN A 149 18.44 5.49 1.22
CA GLN A 149 19.90 5.45 1.27
C GLN A 149 20.47 4.36 0.34
N GLU A 150 19.89 3.16 0.32
CA GLU A 150 20.33 2.09 -0.60
C GLU A 150 20.07 2.45 -2.06
N PHE A 151 18.90 3.02 -2.35
CA PHE A 151 18.57 3.48 -3.71
C PHE A 151 19.55 4.55 -4.20
N LYS A 152 19.82 5.57 -3.38
CA LYS A 152 20.81 6.60 -3.70
C LYS A 152 22.19 6.00 -3.90
N ALA A 153 22.63 5.12 -3.03
CA ALA A 153 23.96 4.50 -3.11
C ALA A 153 24.12 3.61 -4.35
N LYS A 154 23.03 3.04 -4.88
CA LYS A 154 22.97 2.35 -6.19
C LYS A 154 22.83 3.31 -7.39
N GLY A 155 22.69 4.61 -7.15
CA GLY A 155 22.61 5.65 -8.18
C GLY A 155 21.21 5.86 -8.75
N ALA A 156 20.18 5.32 -8.08
CA ALA A 156 18.79 5.64 -8.42
C ALA A 156 18.50 7.10 -8.08
N HIS A 157 17.72 7.76 -8.92
CA HIS A 157 17.23 9.11 -8.68
C HIS A 157 15.81 9.07 -8.12
N ILE A 158 15.04 8.05 -8.53
CA ILE A 158 13.62 7.92 -8.26
C ILE A 158 13.36 6.51 -7.74
N LEU A 159 12.72 6.44 -6.58
CA LEU A 159 12.26 5.22 -5.92
C LEU A 159 10.77 5.06 -6.19
N LEU A 160 10.38 3.96 -6.84
CA LEU A 160 9.01 3.68 -7.24
C LEU A 160 8.16 3.16 -6.08
N GLY A 161 7.94 4.02 -5.09
CA GLY A 161 7.14 3.80 -3.88
C GLY A 161 7.14 5.06 -2.98
N PRO A 162 6.33 5.10 -1.92
CA PRO A 162 5.52 3.99 -1.35
C PRO A 162 4.16 3.78 -2.03
N VAL A 163 3.40 2.78 -1.54
CA VAL A 163 2.13 2.33 -2.11
C VAL A 163 0.93 2.68 -1.21
N ALA A 164 -0.08 3.33 -1.78
CA ALA A 164 -1.41 3.55 -1.20
C ALA A 164 -2.56 3.03 -2.09
N GLY A 165 -2.26 2.64 -3.34
CA GLY A 165 -3.19 2.00 -4.27
C GLY A 165 -2.56 0.70 -4.81
N PRO A 166 -2.97 -0.49 -4.37
CA PRO A 166 -4.19 -0.77 -3.62
C PRO A 166 -4.20 -0.25 -2.20
N LEU A 167 -5.35 0.32 -1.79
CA LEU A 167 -5.63 0.63 -0.40
C LEU A 167 -6.03 -0.64 0.35
N GLY A 168 -6.72 -1.56 -0.33
CA GLY A 168 -7.15 -2.83 0.25
C GLY A 168 -8.66 -3.01 0.25
N ARG A 169 -9.35 -2.54 -0.80
CA ARG A 169 -10.78 -2.76 -0.99
C ARG A 169 -11.14 -4.25 -0.91
N SER A 170 -10.34 -5.10 -1.55
CA SER A 170 -10.55 -6.55 -1.55
C SER A 170 -9.50 -7.27 -0.73
N ALA A 171 -9.92 -8.20 0.13
CA ALA A 171 -9.02 -9.09 0.88
C ALA A 171 -8.21 -10.04 -0.04
N TYR A 172 -8.68 -10.24 -1.27
CA TYR A 172 -8.10 -11.15 -2.25
C TYR A 172 -7.07 -10.48 -3.18
N SER A 173 -6.88 -9.16 -3.09
CA SER A 173 -5.96 -8.45 -3.97
C SER A 173 -4.52 -8.99 -3.88
N GLY A 174 -3.88 -9.16 -5.03
CA GLY A 174 -2.53 -9.72 -5.15
C GLY A 174 -1.41 -8.85 -4.56
N ARG A 175 -1.67 -7.57 -4.28
CA ARG A 175 -0.63 -6.58 -3.96
C ARG A 175 -0.92 -5.69 -2.74
N ASN A 176 -1.95 -5.98 -1.94
CA ASN A 176 -2.20 -5.22 -0.71
C ASN A 176 -0.96 -5.13 0.19
N TRP A 177 -0.13 -6.17 0.18
CA TRP A 177 1.09 -6.28 0.97
C TRP A 177 2.18 -5.23 0.66
N GLU A 178 2.19 -4.67 -0.55
CA GLU A 178 3.11 -3.59 -0.91
C GLU A 178 2.73 -2.27 -0.22
N GLY A 179 1.42 -2.05 -0.09
CA GLY A 179 0.83 -0.94 0.66
C GLY A 179 0.70 -1.27 2.14
N PHE A 180 -0.02 -0.42 2.87
CA PHE A 180 0.01 -0.45 4.32
C PHE A 180 -1.26 -1.07 4.94
N SER A 181 -2.43 -0.47 4.72
CA SER A 181 -3.66 -0.79 5.45
C SER A 181 -4.90 -0.44 4.64
N PRO A 182 -6.00 -1.23 4.69
CA PRO A 182 -7.34 -0.83 4.23
C PRO A 182 -7.99 0.26 5.11
N ASP A 183 -7.19 1.20 5.61
CA ASP A 183 -7.64 2.39 6.33
C ASP A 183 -6.93 3.64 5.78
N PRO A 184 -7.69 4.67 5.36
CA PRO A 184 -7.15 5.89 4.78
C PRO A 184 -6.26 6.69 5.75
N TYR A 185 -6.58 6.68 7.06
CA TYR A 185 -5.81 7.44 8.04
C TYR A 185 -4.47 6.76 8.31
N LEU A 186 -4.48 5.45 8.63
CA LEU A 186 -3.25 4.70 8.87
C LEU A 186 -2.35 4.70 7.62
N THR A 187 -2.91 4.45 6.43
CA THR A 187 -2.15 4.52 5.18
C THR A 187 -1.66 5.94 4.89
N GLY A 188 -2.44 6.98 5.19
CA GLY A 188 -2.00 8.37 5.01
C GLY A 188 -0.79 8.73 5.87
N VAL A 189 -0.81 8.37 7.16
CA VAL A 189 0.34 8.54 8.06
C VAL A 189 1.54 7.74 7.56
N ALA A 190 1.33 6.48 7.15
CA ALA A 190 2.40 5.63 6.64
C ALA A 190 3.05 6.16 5.34
N MET A 191 2.24 6.68 4.43
CA MET A 191 2.71 7.33 3.20
C MET A 191 3.56 8.55 3.53
N GLU A 192 3.08 9.45 4.38
CA GLU A 192 3.77 10.68 4.76
C GLU A 192 5.14 10.42 5.39
N HIS A 193 5.22 9.57 6.41
CA HIS A 193 6.51 9.24 7.05
C HIS A 193 7.47 8.52 6.10
N THR A 194 6.98 7.61 5.27
CA THR A 194 7.83 6.88 4.31
C THR A 194 8.35 7.80 3.20
N ILE A 195 7.52 8.72 2.68
CA ILE A 195 7.90 9.72 1.68
C ILE A 195 8.98 10.66 2.24
N ASN A 196 8.78 11.15 3.46
CA ASN A 196 9.78 11.99 4.12
C ASN A 196 11.12 11.26 4.26
N GLY A 197 11.11 9.98 4.68
CA GLY A 197 12.32 9.16 4.74
C GLY A 197 13.04 9.00 3.40
N HIS A 198 12.31 8.66 2.33
CA HIS A 198 12.88 8.57 0.97
C HIS A 198 13.54 9.88 0.55
N GLN A 199 12.84 11.00 0.72
CA GLN A 199 13.30 12.31 0.24
C GLN A 199 14.45 12.88 1.08
N ASP A 200 14.46 12.63 2.39
CA ASP A 200 15.58 13.00 3.27
C ASP A 200 16.86 12.23 2.93
N ALA A 201 16.76 11.01 2.38
CA ALA A 201 17.92 10.32 1.82
C ALA A 201 18.46 11.00 0.55
N GLY A 202 17.65 11.83 -0.12
CA GLY A 202 17.96 12.51 -1.38
C GLY A 202 17.46 11.77 -2.62
N VAL A 203 16.51 10.84 -2.49
CA VAL A 203 15.84 10.18 -3.63
C VAL A 203 14.40 10.65 -3.78
N GLN A 204 13.93 10.75 -5.01
CA GLN A 204 12.56 11.16 -5.30
C GLN A 204 11.60 10.03 -4.93
N ALA A 205 10.61 10.32 -4.09
CA ALA A 205 9.54 9.38 -3.80
C ALA A 205 8.47 9.40 -4.92
N THR A 206 7.91 8.24 -5.23
CA THR A 206 6.80 8.08 -6.18
C THR A 206 5.60 7.48 -5.46
N ALA A 207 4.62 8.30 -5.08
CA ALA A 207 3.38 7.82 -4.50
C ALA A 207 2.57 7.05 -5.55
N LYS A 208 2.22 5.77 -5.27
CA LYS A 208 1.55 4.90 -6.26
C LYS A 208 0.47 3.98 -5.69
N HIS A 209 -0.43 3.42 -6.48
CA HIS A 209 -0.76 3.81 -7.86
C HIS A 209 -2.01 4.70 -7.82
N PHE A 210 -1.92 5.88 -8.40
CA PHE A 210 -2.93 6.94 -8.32
C PHE A 210 -3.86 6.88 -9.54
N ILE A 211 -5.10 6.42 -9.49
CA ILE A 211 -5.81 5.85 -8.35
C ILE A 211 -6.86 4.83 -8.83
N GLY A 212 -7.41 4.04 -7.91
CA GLY A 212 -8.40 3.01 -8.20
C GLY A 212 -7.81 1.65 -8.57
N ASN A 213 -6.52 1.45 -8.27
CA ASN A 213 -5.83 0.17 -8.41
C ASN A 213 -6.19 -0.79 -7.26
N GLU A 214 -7.36 -1.41 -7.29
CA GLU A 214 -7.86 -2.26 -6.19
C GLU A 214 -7.97 -3.77 -6.54
N GLN A 215 -7.54 -4.17 -7.73
CA GLN A 215 -7.42 -5.57 -8.15
C GLN A 215 -6.41 -5.71 -9.30
N GLU A 216 -5.80 -6.88 -9.42
CA GLU A 216 -4.81 -7.18 -10.46
C GLU A 216 -5.45 -7.74 -11.75
N VAL A 217 -6.53 -8.52 -11.63
CA VAL A 217 -7.23 -9.07 -12.80
C VAL A 217 -7.72 -7.93 -13.69
N MET A 218 -7.36 -7.99 -14.98
CA MET A 218 -7.69 -6.97 -15.99
C MET A 218 -7.21 -5.56 -15.65
N ARG A 219 -6.10 -5.44 -14.90
CA ARG A 219 -5.47 -4.14 -14.64
C ARG A 219 -5.00 -3.43 -15.92
N ASN A 220 -4.56 -4.17 -16.92
CA ASN A 220 -4.08 -3.67 -18.22
C ASN A 220 -4.99 -4.12 -19.38
N PRO A 221 -5.02 -3.39 -20.50
CA PRO A 221 -5.72 -3.84 -21.69
C PRO A 221 -5.12 -5.12 -22.26
N THR A 222 -5.95 -5.90 -22.92
CA THR A 222 -5.52 -7.03 -23.77
C THR A 222 -5.38 -6.55 -25.21
N PHE A 223 -4.47 -7.17 -25.97
CA PHE A 223 -4.17 -6.77 -27.34
C PHE A 223 -4.49 -7.88 -28.33
N LYS A 224 -4.97 -7.52 -29.52
CA LYS A 224 -5.29 -8.49 -30.57
C LYS A 224 -4.02 -9.14 -31.11
N LYS A 225 -3.99 -10.47 -31.06
CA LYS A 225 -2.85 -11.27 -31.51
C LYS A 225 -2.44 -11.03 -32.96
N ASP A 226 -3.41 -10.81 -33.85
CA ASP A 226 -3.21 -10.60 -35.28
C ASP A 226 -3.41 -9.12 -35.70
N GLY A 227 -3.47 -8.20 -34.73
CA GLY A 227 -3.66 -6.77 -34.94
C GLY A 227 -2.35 -5.99 -35.14
N TYR A 228 -2.45 -4.67 -35.34
CA TYR A 228 -1.27 -3.81 -35.29
C TYR A 228 -0.80 -3.58 -33.84
N VAL A 229 0.45 -3.12 -33.66
CA VAL A 229 1.01 -2.86 -32.31
C VAL A 229 0.14 -1.83 -31.59
N GLY A 230 -0.43 -2.23 -30.45
CA GLY A 230 -1.33 -1.40 -29.66
C GLY A 230 -2.82 -1.53 -30.03
N GLU A 231 -3.20 -2.43 -30.95
CA GLU A 231 -4.61 -2.70 -31.22
C GLU A 231 -5.23 -3.46 -30.04
N VAL A 232 -6.05 -2.75 -29.27
CA VAL A 232 -6.73 -3.28 -28.08
C VAL A 232 -7.87 -4.23 -28.46
N ASP A 233 -8.01 -5.31 -27.70
CA ASP A 233 -9.15 -6.23 -27.75
C ASP A 233 -10.16 -5.84 -26.66
N GLU A 234 -9.73 -5.89 -25.40
CA GLU A 234 -10.44 -5.41 -24.23
C GLU A 234 -9.61 -4.35 -23.49
N GLU A 235 -10.24 -3.24 -23.12
CA GLU A 235 -9.63 -2.22 -22.26
C GLU A 235 -9.44 -2.75 -20.83
N ALA A 236 -8.55 -2.11 -20.08
CA ALA A 236 -8.42 -2.37 -18.65
C ALA A 236 -9.77 -2.21 -17.91
N LEU A 237 -9.90 -2.87 -16.76
CA LEU A 237 -11.03 -2.68 -15.85
C LEU A 237 -11.21 -1.19 -15.50
N SER A 238 -12.47 -0.73 -15.51
CA SER A 238 -12.85 0.57 -14.96
C SER A 238 -13.27 0.45 -13.50
N SER A 239 -12.49 1.05 -12.61
CA SER A 239 -12.87 1.29 -11.21
C SER A 239 -13.85 2.46 -11.16
N ASN A 240 -15.09 2.20 -10.77
CA ASN A 240 -16.17 3.16 -10.80
C ASN A 240 -16.59 3.53 -9.38
N MET A 241 -16.27 4.75 -8.96
CA MET A 241 -16.54 5.22 -7.60
C MET A 241 -17.16 6.61 -7.58
N ASP A 242 -18.02 6.85 -6.59
CA ASP A 242 -18.62 8.16 -6.35
C ASP A 242 -17.62 9.15 -5.74
N ASP A 243 -17.95 10.43 -5.85
CA ASP A 243 -17.07 11.54 -5.47
C ASP A 243 -16.74 11.53 -3.97
N ARG A 244 -17.71 11.19 -3.12
CA ARG A 244 -17.49 11.09 -1.67
C ARG A 244 -16.54 9.95 -1.32
N THR A 245 -16.73 8.80 -1.95
CA THR A 245 -15.89 7.62 -1.77
C THR A 245 -14.45 7.88 -2.22
N MET A 246 -14.27 8.60 -3.32
CA MET A 246 -12.94 9.06 -3.75
C MET A 246 -12.27 9.90 -2.66
N HIS A 247 -12.91 10.96 -2.17
CA HIS A 247 -12.29 11.92 -1.25
C HIS A 247 -12.06 11.37 0.17
N GLU A 248 -13.03 10.63 0.72
CA GLU A 248 -12.98 10.16 2.11
C GLU A 248 -12.20 8.86 2.32
N LEU A 249 -11.88 8.14 1.25
CA LEU A 249 -11.22 6.83 1.33
C LEU A 249 -9.94 6.77 0.48
N TYR A 250 -10.07 6.75 -0.85
CA TYR A 250 -8.93 6.46 -1.72
C TYR A 250 -7.97 7.65 -1.84
N LEU A 251 -8.48 8.87 -1.95
CA LEU A 251 -7.67 10.08 -2.13
C LEU A 251 -6.94 10.50 -0.85
N TRP A 252 -7.48 10.17 0.32
CA TRP A 252 -6.94 10.57 1.62
C TRP A 252 -5.43 10.31 1.78
N PRO A 253 -4.90 9.09 1.57
CA PRO A 253 -3.47 8.85 1.68
C PRO A 253 -2.63 9.59 0.61
N PHE A 254 -3.21 9.87 -0.56
CA PHE A 254 -2.56 10.66 -1.60
C PHE A 254 -2.56 12.16 -1.29
N ALA A 255 -3.54 12.67 -0.52
CA ALA A 255 -3.50 14.01 0.04
C ALA A 255 -2.37 14.14 1.07
N ASN A 256 -2.13 13.13 1.91
CA ASN A 256 -0.94 13.05 2.76
C ASN A 256 0.36 13.00 1.94
N ALA A 257 0.39 12.24 0.84
CA ALA A 257 1.56 12.22 -0.03
C ALA A 257 1.84 13.60 -0.68
N ALA A 258 0.80 14.33 -1.09
CA ALA A 258 0.94 15.68 -1.61
C ALA A 258 1.38 16.67 -0.51
N HIS A 259 0.85 16.54 0.71
CA HIS A 259 1.26 17.34 1.87
C HIS A 259 2.73 17.11 2.25
N ALA A 260 3.17 15.86 2.25
CA ALA A 260 4.57 15.44 2.39
C ALA A 260 5.44 15.83 1.19
N LYS A 261 4.87 16.52 0.20
CA LYS A 261 5.54 16.96 -1.02
C LYS A 261 6.25 15.80 -1.71
N ALA A 262 5.54 14.70 -1.97
CA ALA A 262 6.09 13.63 -2.80
C ALA A 262 6.57 14.21 -4.15
N ALA A 263 7.74 13.78 -4.61
CA ALA A 263 8.29 14.28 -5.87
C ALA A 263 7.49 13.87 -7.09
N SER A 264 6.89 12.68 -7.05
CA SER A 264 6.09 12.19 -8.15
C SER A 264 4.93 11.33 -7.70
N PHE A 265 3.95 11.23 -8.59
CA PHE A 265 2.85 10.28 -8.51
C PHE A 265 2.92 9.36 -9.72
N MET A 266 2.68 8.06 -9.51
CA MET A 266 2.51 7.12 -10.61
C MET A 266 1.04 6.89 -10.83
N CYS A 267 0.53 7.20 -12.01
CA CYS A 267 -0.87 6.95 -12.32
C CYS A 267 -1.16 5.45 -12.51
N ALA A 268 -2.32 5.00 -12.08
CA ALA A 268 -2.71 3.58 -12.12
C ALA A 268 -2.95 3.05 -13.54
N TYR A 269 -2.89 1.73 -13.71
CA TYR A 269 -3.25 1.10 -14.99
C TYR A 269 -4.75 1.19 -15.30
N GLN A 270 -5.58 1.09 -14.27
CA GLN A 270 -7.02 1.01 -14.41
C GLN A 270 -7.62 2.27 -15.03
N ARG A 271 -8.79 2.11 -15.64
CA ARG A 271 -9.67 3.23 -15.92
C ARG A 271 -10.37 3.64 -14.62
N LEU A 272 -10.67 4.92 -14.50
CA LEU A 272 -11.44 5.50 -13.42
C LEU A 272 -12.67 6.19 -14.02
N ASN A 273 -13.87 5.71 -13.68
CA ASN A 273 -15.14 6.19 -14.23
C ASN A 273 -15.12 6.25 -15.78
N GLY A 274 -14.54 5.22 -16.41
CA GLY A 274 -14.44 5.05 -17.86
C GLY A 274 -13.15 5.60 -18.50
N SER A 275 -12.41 6.52 -17.86
CA SER A 275 -11.21 7.14 -18.42
C SER A 275 -9.93 6.62 -17.76
N TYR A 276 -8.93 6.20 -18.55
CA TYR A 276 -7.63 5.73 -18.04
C TYR A 276 -7.02 6.70 -17.03
N SER A 277 -6.53 6.18 -15.90
CA SER A 277 -6.02 7.03 -14.82
C SER A 277 -4.91 7.99 -15.29
N CYS A 278 -3.99 7.50 -16.13
CA CYS A 278 -2.93 8.31 -16.76
C CYS A 278 -3.41 9.32 -17.82
N GLN A 279 -4.67 9.26 -18.24
CA GLN A 279 -5.28 10.16 -19.23
C GLN A 279 -6.52 10.87 -18.65
N ASN A 280 -6.76 10.82 -17.34
CA ASN A 280 -7.97 11.35 -16.73
C ASN A 280 -7.75 12.78 -16.24
N SER A 281 -8.22 13.77 -17.02
CA SER A 281 -8.00 15.20 -16.70
C SER A 281 -8.68 15.67 -15.40
N LYS A 282 -9.89 15.17 -15.06
CA LYS A 282 -10.48 15.44 -13.73
C LYS A 282 -9.55 14.97 -12.61
N LEU A 283 -8.97 13.79 -12.75
CA LEU A 283 -8.10 13.21 -11.73
C LEU A 283 -6.76 13.96 -11.64
N LEU A 284 -6.03 14.09 -12.75
CA LEU A 284 -4.67 14.62 -12.71
C LEU A 284 -4.64 16.16 -12.66
N ASN A 285 -5.49 16.84 -13.44
CA ASN A 285 -5.55 18.30 -13.43
C ASN A 285 -6.47 18.80 -12.31
N GLY A 286 -7.73 18.35 -12.28
CA GLY A 286 -8.72 18.85 -11.34
C GLY A 286 -8.46 18.48 -9.88
N ILE A 287 -8.19 17.22 -9.58
CA ILE A 287 -8.01 16.75 -8.19
C ILE A 287 -6.55 16.90 -7.77
N LEU A 288 -5.61 16.27 -8.48
CA LEU A 288 -4.21 16.25 -8.02
C LEU A 288 -3.55 17.63 -8.08
N ARG A 289 -3.64 18.35 -9.21
CA ARG A 289 -2.98 19.66 -9.37
C ARG A 289 -3.77 20.79 -8.73
N ASP A 290 -5.07 20.91 -9.03
CA ASP A 290 -5.85 22.08 -8.60
C ASP A 290 -6.33 21.94 -7.15
N GLU A 291 -6.94 20.80 -6.77
CA GLU A 291 -7.46 20.61 -5.41
C GLU A 291 -6.37 20.31 -4.39
N LEU A 292 -5.46 19.36 -4.68
CA LEU A 292 -4.37 18.98 -3.78
C LEU A 292 -3.10 19.82 -3.95
N GLY A 293 -3.08 20.77 -4.88
CA GLY A 293 -1.97 21.71 -5.05
C GLY A 293 -0.65 21.07 -5.49
N PHE A 294 -0.68 19.90 -6.10
CA PHE A 294 0.52 19.12 -6.42
C PHE A 294 1.48 19.84 -7.40
N GLN A 295 2.72 20.04 -6.97
CA GLN A 295 3.76 20.75 -7.73
C GLN A 295 4.78 19.83 -8.43
N GLY A 296 4.83 18.55 -8.06
CA GLY A 296 5.70 17.55 -8.69
C GLY A 296 5.15 17.09 -10.04
N TYR A 297 5.61 15.93 -10.51
CA TYR A 297 5.25 15.37 -11.81
C TYR A 297 4.48 14.06 -11.71
N VAL A 298 3.67 13.75 -12.72
CA VAL A 298 3.00 12.46 -12.87
C VAL A 298 3.74 11.61 -13.90
N MET A 299 4.14 10.40 -13.50
CA MET A 299 4.66 9.38 -14.42
C MET A 299 3.60 8.31 -14.68
N SER A 300 3.68 7.66 -15.85
CA SER A 300 2.86 6.48 -16.10
C SER A 300 3.40 5.29 -15.34
N ASP A 301 2.51 4.37 -14.94
CA ASP A 301 2.94 2.99 -14.76
C ASP A 301 3.39 2.41 -16.12
N TRP A 302 4.11 1.28 -16.11
CA TRP A 302 4.74 0.71 -17.30
C TRP A 302 3.69 0.20 -18.30
N GLY A 303 3.41 1.02 -19.32
CA GLY A 303 2.33 0.76 -20.28
C GLY A 303 0.98 1.39 -19.93
N GLY A 304 0.93 2.26 -18.91
CA GLY A 304 -0.27 3.06 -18.58
C GLY A 304 -0.50 4.25 -19.52
N THR A 305 0.40 4.51 -20.47
CA THR A 305 0.22 5.55 -21.50
C THR A 305 -0.55 4.97 -22.69
N HIS A 306 -1.73 5.53 -22.99
CA HIS A 306 -2.62 5.02 -24.05
C HIS A 306 -2.82 5.99 -25.23
N ALA A 307 -2.31 7.22 -25.14
CA ALA A 307 -2.37 8.21 -26.21
C ALA A 307 -1.22 9.24 -26.11
N GLY A 308 -1.02 10.04 -27.16
CA GLY A 308 -0.05 11.15 -27.19
C GLY A 308 -0.60 12.44 -26.58
N VAL A 309 -0.98 13.42 -27.43
CA VAL A 309 -1.44 14.76 -27.01
C VAL A 309 -2.54 14.71 -25.94
N ALA A 310 -3.53 13.82 -26.09
CA ALA A 310 -4.63 13.72 -25.13
C ALA A 310 -4.15 13.37 -23.71
N THR A 311 -3.14 12.50 -23.57
CA THR A 311 -2.56 12.12 -22.28
C THR A 311 -1.71 13.26 -21.70
N ILE A 312 -0.95 13.96 -22.54
CA ILE A 312 -0.13 15.11 -22.14
C ILE A 312 -1.02 16.24 -21.61
N GLU A 313 -2.09 16.58 -22.32
CA GLU A 313 -3.05 17.63 -21.93
C GLU A 313 -3.88 17.22 -20.71
N SER A 314 -4.16 15.93 -20.55
CA SER A 314 -4.82 15.39 -19.36
C SER A 314 -3.95 15.43 -18.10
N GLY A 315 -2.64 15.73 -18.19
CA GLY A 315 -1.79 15.99 -17.02
C GLY A 315 -0.66 14.97 -16.79
N LEU A 316 -0.39 14.05 -17.71
CA LEU A 316 0.79 13.18 -17.63
C LEU A 316 2.05 13.95 -17.99
N ASP A 317 3.14 13.78 -17.22
CA ASP A 317 4.40 14.50 -17.42
C ASP A 317 5.56 13.60 -17.87
N MET A 318 5.52 12.29 -17.58
CA MET A 318 6.59 11.36 -17.92
C MET A 318 6.02 10.01 -18.41
N ASP A 319 6.29 9.66 -19.66
CA ASP A 319 5.90 8.39 -20.28
C ASP A 319 6.94 7.30 -19.95
N MET A 320 6.54 6.27 -19.21
CA MET A 320 7.38 5.14 -18.81
C MET A 320 6.80 3.79 -19.27
N PRO A 321 7.63 2.87 -19.82
CA PRO A 321 9.05 3.02 -20.10
C PRO A 321 9.34 3.76 -21.42
N GLY A 322 8.32 4.34 -22.06
CA GLY A 322 8.44 5.18 -23.26
C GLY A 322 8.16 4.47 -24.60
N GLY A 323 8.12 3.14 -24.63
CA GLY A 323 7.70 2.38 -25.81
C GLY A 323 6.18 2.20 -25.88
N ILE A 324 5.70 1.48 -26.91
CA ILE A 324 4.27 1.16 -27.06
C ILE A 324 4.00 -0.34 -26.88
N GLY A 325 2.71 -0.74 -26.92
CA GLY A 325 2.28 -2.13 -26.79
C GLY A 325 2.21 -2.61 -25.34
N ALA A 326 2.23 -3.93 -25.15
CA ALA A 326 2.12 -4.53 -23.82
C ALA A 326 3.24 -4.03 -22.89
N TYR A 327 2.84 -3.44 -21.77
CA TYR A 327 3.73 -2.78 -20.79
C TYR A 327 4.65 -1.69 -21.38
N GLY A 328 4.34 -1.16 -22.57
CA GLY A 328 5.16 -0.17 -23.27
C GLY A 328 6.54 -0.69 -23.71
N MET A 329 6.70 -2.01 -23.86
CA MET A 329 8.02 -2.62 -24.07
C MET A 329 8.47 -2.72 -25.54
N ASP A 330 7.62 -2.36 -26.51
CA ASP A 330 8.01 -2.29 -27.93
C ASP A 330 8.57 -0.92 -28.29
N PHE A 331 9.83 -0.70 -27.92
CA PHE A 331 10.56 0.54 -28.21
C PHE A 331 10.82 0.78 -29.71
N LYS A 332 10.74 -0.27 -30.54
CA LYS A 332 11.00 -0.15 -31.99
C LYS A 332 9.78 0.37 -32.74
N ALA A 333 8.59 0.08 -32.22
CA ALA A 333 7.34 0.56 -32.79
C ALA A 333 7.11 2.07 -32.53
N GLY A 334 7.86 2.66 -31.60
CA GLY A 334 7.89 4.09 -31.33
C GLY A 334 7.44 4.43 -29.91
N SER A 335 6.98 5.66 -29.72
CA SER A 335 6.50 6.20 -28.45
C SER A 335 5.26 7.05 -28.70
N PHE A 336 4.35 7.12 -27.71
CA PHE A 336 3.29 8.12 -27.73
C PHE A 336 3.87 9.55 -27.55
N PHE A 337 5.01 9.67 -26.87
CA PHE A 337 5.75 10.91 -26.65
C PHE A 337 6.93 10.97 -27.65
N GLY A 338 8.17 11.21 -27.18
CA GLY A 338 9.39 11.26 -27.97
C GLY A 338 9.25 12.09 -29.25
N GLY A 339 9.62 11.51 -30.39
CA GLY A 339 9.51 12.20 -31.69
C GLY A 339 8.08 12.59 -32.09
N ASN A 340 7.04 11.92 -31.56
CA ASN A 340 5.65 12.35 -31.77
C ASN A 340 5.32 13.64 -31.01
N LEU A 341 5.89 13.82 -29.82
CA LEU A 341 5.78 15.07 -29.06
C LEU A 341 6.46 16.23 -29.80
N THR A 342 7.70 16.04 -30.30
CA THR A 342 8.39 17.07 -31.12
C THR A 342 7.55 17.45 -32.34
N ARG A 343 6.96 16.46 -33.04
CA ARG A 343 6.06 16.70 -34.17
C ARG A 343 4.81 17.48 -33.77
N ALA A 344 4.19 17.14 -32.64
CA ALA A 344 2.99 17.77 -32.13
C ALA A 344 3.22 19.25 -31.76
N VAL A 345 4.39 19.58 -31.22
CA VAL A 345 4.77 20.98 -30.96
C VAL A 345 5.05 21.72 -32.27
N THR A 346 5.85 21.12 -33.16
CA THR A 346 6.26 21.75 -34.42
C THR A 346 5.07 22.05 -35.35
N ASN A 347 4.03 21.20 -35.34
CA ASN A 347 2.83 21.39 -36.15
C ASN A 347 1.71 22.19 -35.44
N GLY A 348 1.93 22.62 -34.18
CA GLY A 348 1.01 23.45 -33.40
C GLY A 348 -0.16 22.71 -32.73
N THR A 349 -0.16 21.38 -32.69
CA THR A 349 -1.18 20.59 -31.96
C THR A 349 -0.95 20.51 -30.45
N LEU A 350 0.28 20.76 -29.99
CA LEU A 350 0.67 20.82 -28.58
C LEU A 350 1.46 22.10 -28.34
N GLU A 351 1.13 22.86 -27.29
CA GLU A 351 1.91 24.05 -26.94
C GLU A 351 3.24 23.65 -26.30
N GLU A 352 4.36 24.25 -26.73
CA GLU A 352 5.67 23.99 -26.12
C GLU A 352 5.68 24.33 -24.63
N ALA A 353 4.88 25.31 -24.21
CA ALA A 353 4.72 25.69 -22.80
C ALA A 353 4.19 24.54 -21.92
N ARG A 354 3.37 23.62 -22.48
CA ARG A 354 2.93 22.43 -21.75
C ARG A 354 4.09 21.47 -21.51
N VAL A 355 4.96 21.29 -22.51
CA VAL A 355 6.18 20.45 -22.41
C VAL A 355 7.17 21.07 -21.41
N ASP A 356 7.29 22.39 -21.42
CA ASP A 356 8.08 23.15 -20.45
C ASP A 356 7.60 22.88 -19.02
N ASP A 357 6.28 22.89 -18.78
CA ASP A 357 5.71 22.55 -17.46
C ASP A 357 6.05 21.12 -17.02
N MET A 358 5.97 20.13 -17.93
CA MET A 358 6.36 18.74 -17.63
C MET A 358 7.81 18.69 -17.12
N ILE A 359 8.72 19.38 -17.79
CA ILE A 359 10.15 19.40 -17.43
C ILE A 359 10.39 20.19 -16.15
N MET A 360 9.69 21.30 -15.95
CA MET A 360 9.75 22.05 -14.70
C MET A 360 9.38 21.14 -13.52
N ARG A 361 8.30 20.36 -13.65
CA ARG A 361 7.83 19.43 -12.63
C ARG A 361 8.83 18.29 -12.37
N ILE A 362 9.46 17.75 -13.41
CA ILE A 362 10.47 16.67 -13.31
C ILE A 362 11.78 17.16 -12.70
N MET A 363 12.24 18.36 -13.07
CA MET A 363 13.56 18.86 -12.68
C MET A 363 13.56 19.62 -11.36
N THR A 364 12.41 20.14 -10.93
CA THR A 364 12.30 20.77 -9.61
C THR A 364 12.73 19.83 -8.46
N PRO A 365 12.22 18.58 -8.35
CA PRO A 365 12.68 17.65 -7.32
C PRO A 365 14.14 17.23 -7.48
N TYR A 366 14.61 17.05 -8.72
CA TYR A 366 16.01 16.73 -9.01
C TYR A 366 16.97 17.75 -8.37
N PHE A 367 16.68 19.05 -8.55
CA PHE A 367 17.49 20.11 -7.95
C PHE A 367 17.22 20.32 -6.45
N TRP A 368 15.97 20.17 -6.01
CA TRP A 368 15.59 20.33 -4.60
C TRP A 368 16.27 19.29 -3.70
N LEU A 369 16.35 18.04 -4.15
CA LEU A 369 16.99 16.93 -3.44
C LEU A 369 18.52 16.87 -3.65
N GLY A 370 19.09 17.82 -4.39
CA GLY A 370 20.53 17.92 -4.63
C GLY A 370 21.08 16.77 -5.48
N GLN A 371 20.29 16.23 -6.40
CA GLN A 371 20.71 15.15 -7.30
C GLN A 371 21.62 15.64 -8.44
N ASP A 372 21.74 16.96 -8.58
CA ASP A 372 22.65 17.64 -9.50
C ASP A 372 24.10 17.69 -9.03
N LYS A 373 24.34 17.41 -7.75
CA LYS A 373 25.68 17.52 -7.16
C LYS A 373 26.64 16.50 -7.76
N GLU A 374 27.92 16.90 -7.86
CA GLU A 374 28.97 16.04 -8.44
C GLU A 374 29.17 14.73 -7.66
N ASP A 375 28.89 14.75 -6.35
CA ASP A 375 28.99 13.62 -5.43
C ASP A 375 27.74 12.72 -5.39
N TYR A 376 26.71 13.01 -6.19
CA TYR A 376 25.58 12.10 -6.34
C TYR A 376 26.06 10.79 -7.00
N PRO A 377 25.78 9.61 -6.40
CA PRO A 377 26.34 8.35 -6.90
C PRO A 377 25.91 8.03 -8.33
N SER A 378 26.85 7.55 -9.15
CA SER A 378 26.55 7.03 -10.49
C SER A 378 25.74 5.73 -10.41
N VAL A 379 24.91 5.44 -11.42
CA VAL A 379 24.20 4.15 -11.55
C VAL A 379 25.18 2.97 -11.42
N ASP A 380 24.84 1.97 -10.61
CA ASP A 380 25.59 0.71 -10.52
C ASP A 380 25.47 -0.08 -11.83
N GLU A 381 26.62 -0.45 -12.40
CA GLU A 381 26.65 -1.24 -13.63
C GLU A 381 26.00 -2.62 -13.45
N SER A 382 26.03 -3.20 -12.23
CA SER A 382 25.41 -4.51 -12.00
C SER A 382 23.89 -4.49 -12.25
N SER A 383 23.23 -3.36 -12.02
CA SER A 383 21.80 -3.18 -12.30
C SER A 383 21.49 -3.38 -13.79
N ALA A 384 22.38 -2.95 -14.69
CA ALA A 384 22.22 -3.16 -16.13
C ALA A 384 22.15 -4.63 -16.53
N ASP A 385 22.93 -5.48 -15.86
CA ASP A 385 23.03 -6.90 -16.17
C ASP A 385 21.92 -7.71 -15.46
N LEU A 386 21.46 -7.22 -14.30
CA LEU A 386 20.34 -7.81 -13.56
C LEU A 386 18.97 -7.39 -14.11
N ASN A 387 18.91 -6.33 -14.92
CA ASN A 387 17.69 -5.85 -15.55
C ASN A 387 17.26 -6.77 -16.71
N THR A 388 16.44 -7.76 -16.39
CA THR A 388 15.97 -8.75 -17.37
C THR A 388 14.81 -8.28 -18.23
N PHE A 389 14.08 -7.23 -17.83
CA PHE A 389 12.98 -6.67 -18.63
C PHE A 389 13.49 -5.66 -19.68
N SER A 390 14.62 -5.00 -19.45
CA SER A 390 15.31 -4.14 -20.43
C SER A 390 16.78 -4.56 -20.63
N PRO A 391 17.04 -5.76 -21.18
CA PRO A 391 18.39 -6.27 -21.35
C PRO A 391 19.16 -5.45 -22.40
N ARG A 392 20.49 -5.29 -22.26
CA ARG A 392 21.34 -4.43 -23.12
C ARG A 392 21.05 -4.50 -24.64
N LYS A 393 20.70 -5.66 -25.17
CA LYS A 393 20.33 -5.84 -26.60
C LYS A 393 19.10 -5.03 -27.05
N THR A 394 18.27 -4.56 -26.12
CA THR A 394 17.09 -3.72 -26.40
C THR A 394 17.39 -2.24 -26.34
N TRP A 395 18.55 -1.84 -25.79
CA TRP A 395 18.89 -0.45 -25.59
C TRP A 395 19.01 0.29 -26.93
N LEU A 396 18.47 1.50 -26.97
CA LEU A 396 18.53 2.36 -28.16
C LEU A 396 19.79 3.25 -28.17
N LYS A 397 20.40 3.46 -27.00
CA LYS A 397 21.59 4.27 -26.78
C LYS A 397 22.49 3.55 -25.77
N GLU A 398 23.80 3.76 -25.89
CA GLU A 398 24.78 3.24 -24.92
C GLU A 398 24.77 4.08 -23.64
N PHE A 399 24.90 3.42 -22.49
CA PHE A 399 25.04 4.07 -21.19
C PHE A 399 26.48 3.99 -20.71
N ASN A 400 27.02 5.12 -20.26
CA ASN A 400 28.39 5.18 -19.75
C ASN A 400 28.41 4.99 -18.24
N PHE A 401 28.95 3.86 -17.77
CA PHE A 401 29.11 3.56 -16.35
C PHE A 401 30.49 4.00 -15.87
N THR A 402 30.53 4.80 -14.81
CA THR A 402 31.78 5.39 -14.27
C THR A 402 32.06 4.99 -12.83
N GLY A 403 31.11 4.34 -12.15
CA GLY A 403 31.23 3.92 -10.76
C GLY A 403 31.66 2.46 -10.59
N THR A 404 31.87 2.08 -9.34
CA THR A 404 32.12 0.70 -8.95
C THR A 404 30.89 -0.15 -9.26
N ARG A 405 31.13 -1.32 -9.88
CA ARG A 405 30.13 -2.36 -10.12
C ARG A 405 29.89 -3.17 -8.84
N SER A 406 28.65 -3.59 -8.60
CA SER A 406 28.27 -4.46 -7.48
C SER A 406 28.59 -3.83 -6.12
N ARG A 407 28.18 -2.58 -5.91
CA ARG A 407 28.43 -1.86 -4.65
C ARG A 407 27.62 -2.45 -3.51
N ASP A 408 28.26 -2.67 -2.37
CA ASP A 408 27.54 -3.03 -1.15
C ASP A 408 26.98 -1.79 -0.47
N VAL A 409 25.66 -1.73 -0.36
CA VAL A 409 24.93 -0.55 0.13
C VAL A 409 24.19 -0.80 1.45
N ARG A 410 24.32 -2.00 2.02
CA ARG A 410 23.47 -2.47 3.12
C ARG A 410 23.79 -1.86 4.48
N GLY A 411 25.03 -1.38 4.68
CA GLY A 411 25.45 -0.83 5.97
C GLY A 411 25.10 -1.76 7.14
N ASP A 412 24.41 -1.22 8.15
CA ASP A 412 23.86 -1.96 9.30
C ASP A 412 22.33 -2.16 9.20
N HIS A 413 21.76 -2.08 8.00
CA HIS A 413 20.31 -2.18 7.81
C HIS A 413 19.74 -3.53 8.26
N GLY A 414 20.53 -4.60 8.32
CA GLY A 414 20.10 -5.88 8.90
C GLY A 414 19.60 -5.74 10.35
N ALA A 415 20.31 -5.02 11.22
CA ALA A 415 19.86 -4.80 12.59
C ALA A 415 18.51 -4.05 12.66
N LEU A 416 18.32 -3.09 11.75
CA LEU A 416 17.07 -2.35 11.60
C LEU A 416 15.92 -3.26 11.12
N ILE A 417 16.17 -4.10 10.11
CA ILE A 417 15.19 -5.04 9.55
C ILE A 417 14.76 -6.06 10.61
N ARG A 418 15.69 -6.59 11.41
CA ARG A 418 15.38 -7.47 12.54
C ARG A 418 14.47 -6.79 13.57
N LYS A 419 14.82 -5.57 13.98
CA LYS A 419 14.01 -4.78 14.93
C LYS A 419 12.60 -4.56 14.37
N HIS A 420 12.51 -4.14 13.11
CA HIS A 420 11.22 -3.89 12.47
C HIS A 420 10.37 -5.16 12.35
N GLY A 421 10.97 -6.29 11.95
CA GLY A 421 10.26 -7.58 11.92
C GLY A 421 9.65 -7.96 13.27
N ALA A 422 10.39 -7.74 14.36
CA ALA A 422 9.92 -8.07 15.72
C ALA A 422 8.80 -7.13 16.18
N GLU A 423 8.93 -5.83 15.91
CA GLU A 423 7.93 -4.83 16.27
C GLU A 423 6.66 -4.87 15.42
N SER A 424 6.75 -5.45 14.22
CA SER A 424 5.65 -5.59 13.27
C SER A 424 4.88 -6.92 13.38
N THR A 425 5.47 -7.94 14.00
CA THR A 425 4.81 -9.24 14.16
C THR A 425 3.70 -9.15 15.20
N VAL A 426 2.51 -9.64 14.84
CA VAL A 426 1.30 -9.53 15.67
C VAL A 426 1.04 -10.84 16.40
N LEU A 427 0.99 -10.81 17.73
CA LEU A 427 0.58 -11.96 18.54
C LEU A 427 -0.96 -12.02 18.59
N LEU A 428 -1.56 -13.00 17.92
CA LEU A 428 -3.01 -13.13 17.79
C LEU A 428 -3.66 -13.99 18.89
N LYS A 429 -2.90 -14.96 19.39
CA LYS A 429 -3.35 -15.87 20.46
C LYS A 429 -2.18 -16.21 21.35
N ASN A 430 -2.40 -16.31 22.66
CA ASN A 430 -1.45 -16.84 23.62
C ASN A 430 -2.19 -17.39 24.84
N GLU A 431 -2.41 -18.69 24.87
CA GLU A 431 -3.07 -19.42 25.94
C GLU A 431 -2.06 -20.17 26.79
N ASN A 432 -2.42 -20.44 28.05
CA ASN A 432 -1.61 -21.23 28.98
C ASN A 432 -0.17 -20.71 29.20
N ASN A 433 0.10 -19.43 28.91
CA ASN A 433 1.45 -18.86 28.87
C ASN A 433 2.40 -19.67 27.99
N ALA A 434 1.92 -20.17 26.86
CA ALA A 434 2.73 -20.93 25.90
C ALA A 434 3.93 -20.12 25.39
N LEU A 435 3.74 -18.81 25.23
CA LEU A 435 4.80 -17.85 24.97
C LEU A 435 4.90 -16.79 26.09
N PRO A 436 6.11 -16.27 26.36
CA PRO A 436 7.38 -16.61 25.70
C PRO A 436 7.96 -17.95 26.18
N LEU A 437 8.62 -18.65 25.25
CA LEU A 437 9.45 -19.82 25.53
C LEU A 437 10.54 -19.46 26.55
N LYS A 438 10.82 -20.40 27.45
CA LYS A 438 11.94 -20.29 28.39
C LYS A 438 13.15 -21.03 27.85
N LYS A 439 13.23 -22.30 28.22
CA LYS A 439 14.32 -23.20 27.83
C LYS A 439 13.75 -24.59 27.62
N PRO A 440 12.93 -24.80 26.57
CA PRO A 440 12.35 -26.11 26.29
C PRO A 440 13.48 -27.13 26.10
N LYS A 441 13.29 -28.37 26.55
CA LYS A 441 14.21 -29.47 26.32
C LYS A 441 14.09 -30.00 24.89
N SER A 442 12.89 -29.99 24.32
CA SER A 442 12.64 -30.45 22.94
C SER A 442 11.65 -29.55 22.21
N ILE A 443 12.02 -29.13 20.99
CA ILE A 443 11.19 -28.39 20.05
C ILE A 443 11.00 -29.26 18.79
N ALA A 444 9.77 -29.35 18.30
CA ALA A 444 9.47 -29.90 16.99
C ALA A 444 9.04 -28.77 16.03
N VAL A 445 9.71 -28.65 14.89
CA VAL A 445 9.46 -27.62 13.88
C VAL A 445 8.81 -28.26 12.65
N PHE A 446 7.69 -27.70 12.22
CA PHE A 446 6.87 -28.21 11.12
C PHE A 446 6.59 -27.11 10.10
N GLY A 447 6.38 -27.52 8.86
CA GLY A 447 5.89 -26.65 7.79
C GLY A 447 7.00 -26.22 6.83
N ASN A 448 6.66 -26.20 5.55
CA ASN A 448 7.57 -25.86 4.45
C ASN A 448 8.13 -24.44 4.50
N ASP A 449 7.51 -23.54 5.26
CA ASP A 449 7.95 -22.15 5.43
C ASP A 449 9.09 -21.98 6.47
N ALA A 450 9.35 -22.95 7.35
CA ALA A 450 10.34 -22.73 8.42
C ALA A 450 11.80 -22.69 7.92
N GLY A 451 12.08 -23.32 6.78
CA GLY A 451 13.44 -23.56 6.27
C GLY A 451 13.96 -22.50 5.30
N ASP A 452 15.14 -22.76 4.74
CA ASP A 452 15.73 -21.91 3.70
C ASP A 452 15.03 -22.11 2.35
N ILE A 453 15.07 -21.07 1.52
CA ILE A 453 14.53 -21.08 0.15
C ILE A 453 15.38 -22.00 -0.74
N THR A 454 14.75 -23.00 -1.35
CA THR A 454 15.45 -24.00 -2.17
C THR A 454 15.62 -23.61 -3.64
N GLU A 455 14.87 -22.61 -4.11
CA GLU A 455 14.85 -22.17 -5.52
C GLU A 455 15.77 -20.96 -5.81
N GLY A 456 16.42 -20.44 -4.77
CA GLY A 456 17.30 -19.28 -4.83
C GLY A 456 16.68 -18.01 -4.25
N PHE A 457 17.49 -16.96 -4.15
CA PHE A 457 17.17 -15.73 -3.41
C PHE A 457 16.48 -14.64 -4.23
N TYR A 458 15.97 -15.00 -5.41
CA TYR A 458 15.17 -14.10 -6.24
C TYR A 458 14.02 -14.88 -6.86
N ASN A 459 12.91 -14.95 -6.13
CA ASN A 459 11.72 -15.68 -6.53
C ASN A 459 10.63 -14.72 -6.98
N GLN A 460 10.05 -14.98 -8.16
CA GLN A 460 8.93 -14.22 -8.73
C GLN A 460 7.70 -15.11 -8.98
N GLN A 461 7.71 -16.32 -8.44
CA GLN A 461 6.64 -17.30 -8.55
C GLN A 461 6.45 -17.97 -7.19
N ASP A 462 5.26 -18.52 -6.96
CA ASP A 462 4.97 -19.32 -5.76
C ASP A 462 5.86 -20.58 -5.74
N PHE A 463 6.36 -20.93 -4.55
CA PHE A 463 7.32 -22.01 -4.35
C PHE A 463 7.03 -22.76 -3.05
N GLU A 464 7.22 -24.09 -3.07
CA GLU A 464 6.84 -24.95 -1.94
C GLU A 464 7.79 -24.78 -0.74
N PHE A 465 9.11 -24.87 -0.91
CA PHE A 465 10.04 -24.94 0.22
C PHE A 465 10.80 -23.64 0.49
N GLY A 466 10.73 -23.21 1.75
CA GLY A 466 11.48 -22.08 2.30
C GLY A 466 10.61 -20.94 2.78
N ASN A 467 11.20 -20.10 3.62
CA ASN A 467 10.55 -18.98 4.26
C ASN A 467 10.15 -17.87 3.29
N LEU A 468 8.89 -17.45 3.36
CA LEU A 468 8.33 -16.42 2.50
C LEU A 468 8.44 -15.04 3.14
N VAL A 469 9.46 -14.27 2.77
CA VAL A 469 9.73 -12.95 3.38
C VAL A 469 9.27 -11.75 2.56
N VAL A 470 8.76 -12.01 1.34
CA VAL A 470 8.32 -11.00 0.36
C VAL A 470 7.40 -11.67 -0.67
N GLY A 471 6.45 -10.91 -1.24
CA GLY A 471 5.62 -11.37 -2.35
C GLY A 471 6.29 -11.27 -3.74
N GLY A 472 5.53 -11.62 -4.77
CA GLY A 472 5.97 -11.58 -6.18
C GLY A 472 5.69 -10.25 -6.89
N GLY A 473 6.43 -9.99 -7.96
CA GLY A 473 6.23 -8.84 -8.84
C GLY A 473 7.26 -7.72 -8.70
N SER A 474 6.91 -6.52 -9.16
CA SER A 474 7.72 -5.29 -9.05
C SER A 474 7.98 -4.86 -7.61
N GLY A 475 7.12 -5.28 -6.68
CA GLY A 475 7.28 -5.07 -5.24
C GLY A 475 8.49 -5.75 -4.60
N THR A 476 9.13 -6.70 -5.30
CA THR A 476 10.09 -7.66 -4.71
C THR A 476 11.55 -7.18 -4.69
N GLY A 477 12.43 -7.97 -4.06
CA GLY A 477 13.87 -7.74 -4.00
C GLY A 477 14.68 -9.02 -4.08
N ARG A 478 15.96 -8.91 -4.46
CA ARG A 478 16.92 -10.02 -4.41
C ARG A 478 17.56 -10.07 -3.02
N LEU A 479 17.38 -11.18 -2.30
CA LEU A 479 18.01 -11.40 -1.00
C LEU A 479 19.52 -11.56 -1.16
N THR A 480 20.31 -10.84 -0.36
CA THR A 480 21.75 -11.11 -0.25
C THR A 480 22.00 -12.30 0.68
N TYR A 481 21.18 -12.42 1.72
CA TYR A 481 21.08 -13.57 2.61
C TYR A 481 19.64 -13.65 3.13
N LEU A 482 19.33 -14.75 3.82
CA LEU A 482 18.09 -14.91 4.55
C LEU A 482 18.41 -15.67 5.84
N VAL A 483 17.94 -15.15 6.96
CA VAL A 483 17.89 -15.94 8.20
C VAL A 483 16.49 -16.55 8.31
N SER A 484 16.36 -17.84 7.97
CA SER A 484 15.10 -18.56 8.12
C SER A 484 14.75 -18.80 9.60
N PRO A 485 13.45 -18.99 9.93
CA PRO A 485 13.03 -19.33 11.29
C PRO A 485 13.79 -20.52 11.87
N LEU A 486 13.95 -21.59 11.10
CA LEU A 486 14.65 -22.79 11.53
C LEU A 486 16.13 -22.52 11.83
N THR A 487 16.79 -21.68 11.03
CA THR A 487 18.18 -21.27 11.26
C THR A 487 18.33 -20.55 12.61
N ALA A 488 17.46 -19.57 12.88
CA ALA A 488 17.48 -18.82 14.13
C ALA A 488 17.10 -19.69 15.35
N ILE A 489 16.11 -20.57 15.23
CA ILE A 489 15.71 -21.52 16.27
C ILE A 489 16.87 -22.46 16.62
N ASN A 490 17.55 -23.03 15.62
CA ASN A 490 18.71 -23.88 15.83
C ASN A 490 19.85 -23.13 16.53
N ALA A 491 20.06 -21.86 16.19
CA ALA A 491 21.06 -21.02 16.83
C ALA A 491 20.77 -20.80 18.33
N ARG A 492 19.52 -20.51 18.71
CA ARG A 492 19.10 -20.38 20.12
C ARG A 492 19.14 -21.72 20.85
N ALA A 493 18.60 -22.78 20.24
CA ALA A 493 18.60 -24.13 20.80
C ALA A 493 20.00 -24.66 21.13
N LYS A 494 20.99 -24.35 20.29
CA LYS A 494 22.40 -24.72 20.54
C LYS A 494 22.96 -24.10 21.82
N GLN A 495 22.55 -22.87 22.17
CA GLN A 495 22.95 -22.21 23.42
C GLN A 495 22.26 -22.84 24.62
N ASP A 496 21.02 -23.31 24.41
CA ASP A 496 20.21 -23.90 25.46
C ASP A 496 20.41 -25.39 25.69
N GLY A 497 21.02 -26.11 24.73
CA GLY A 497 21.09 -27.57 24.77
C GLY A 497 19.72 -28.22 24.49
N THR A 498 18.85 -27.50 23.79
CA THR A 498 17.52 -27.96 23.35
C THR A 498 17.65 -28.88 22.15
N LEU A 499 16.92 -29.99 22.15
CA LEU A 499 16.75 -30.84 20.96
C LEU A 499 15.80 -30.16 19.98
N VAL A 500 16.22 -29.97 18.73
CA VAL A 500 15.35 -29.52 17.63
C VAL A 500 15.15 -30.67 16.65
N GLN A 501 13.90 -30.96 16.33
CA GLN A 501 13.49 -31.94 15.34
C GLN A 501 12.65 -31.21 14.27
N GLN A 502 12.79 -31.54 12.99
CA GLN A 502 12.24 -30.69 11.92
C GLN A 502 11.67 -31.48 10.74
N TRP A 503 10.53 -31.04 10.20
CA TRP A 503 9.91 -31.57 8.98
C TRP A 503 9.36 -30.44 8.13
N MET A 504 9.90 -30.27 6.93
CA MET A 504 9.52 -29.20 5.99
C MET A 504 8.54 -29.69 4.92
N ASN A 505 8.32 -31.00 4.78
CA ASN A 505 7.45 -31.55 3.75
C ASN A 505 6.01 -31.65 4.28
N ASN A 506 5.15 -30.74 3.85
CA ASN A 506 3.75 -30.69 4.28
C ASN A 506 3.01 -31.99 3.95
N THR A 507 3.27 -32.60 2.79
CA THR A 507 2.66 -33.88 2.40
C THR A 507 3.07 -35.01 3.35
N LEU A 508 4.34 -35.09 3.75
CA LEU A 508 4.79 -36.06 4.74
C LEU A 508 4.07 -35.86 6.08
N ILE A 509 3.94 -34.61 6.52
CA ILE A 509 3.30 -34.27 7.80
C ILE A 509 1.82 -34.63 7.80
N THR A 510 1.10 -34.35 6.71
CA THR A 510 -0.35 -34.57 6.63
C THR A 510 -0.73 -36.03 6.38
N THR A 511 0.15 -36.82 5.75
CA THR A 511 -0.13 -38.24 5.44
C THR A 511 0.44 -39.22 6.46
N SER A 512 1.35 -38.79 7.33
CA SER A 512 1.92 -39.62 8.41
C SER A 512 1.15 -39.45 9.72
N ASN A 513 1.30 -40.41 10.63
CA ASN A 513 1.03 -40.13 12.03
C ASN A 513 2.19 -39.31 12.60
N VAL A 514 1.95 -38.04 12.96
CA VAL A 514 3.00 -37.11 13.39
C VAL A 514 3.83 -37.61 14.58
N THR A 515 3.27 -38.48 15.43
CA THR A 515 4.00 -39.07 16.56
C THR A 515 5.09 -40.05 16.14
N ASP A 516 5.01 -40.58 14.91
CA ASP A 516 6.00 -41.50 14.36
C ASP A 516 7.19 -40.76 13.75
N LEU A 517 7.04 -39.43 13.56
CA LEU A 517 8.09 -38.57 13.01
C LEU A 517 9.10 -38.17 14.09
N TRP A 518 8.64 -37.74 15.26
CA TRP A 518 9.51 -37.29 16.36
C TRP A 518 9.94 -38.43 17.29
N ILE A 519 10.89 -38.15 18.20
CA ILE A 519 11.28 -39.08 19.25
C ILE A 519 10.08 -39.47 20.13
N PRO A 520 10.07 -40.64 20.80
CA PRO A 520 8.90 -41.10 21.56
C PRO A 520 8.42 -40.18 22.71
N ALA A 521 9.24 -39.21 23.12
CA ALA A 521 8.87 -38.20 24.09
C ALA A 521 8.16 -37.03 23.39
N LEU A 522 6.97 -36.64 23.90
CA LEU A 522 6.24 -35.48 23.42
C LEU A 522 7.13 -34.22 23.46
N PRO A 523 7.24 -33.44 22.37
CA PRO A 523 7.94 -32.16 22.39
C PRO A 523 7.33 -31.19 23.40
N ASP A 524 8.14 -30.33 24.02
CA ASP A 524 7.63 -29.30 24.93
C ASP A 524 6.82 -28.22 24.18
N VAL A 525 7.15 -28.02 22.90
CA VAL A 525 6.43 -27.14 21.98
C VAL A 525 6.59 -27.65 20.54
N CYS A 526 5.50 -27.56 19.77
CA CYS A 526 5.51 -27.73 18.32
C CYS A 526 5.33 -26.38 17.64
N LEU A 527 6.30 -25.98 16.83
CA LEU A 527 6.26 -24.74 16.06
C LEU A 527 5.85 -25.07 14.62
N VAL A 528 4.72 -24.54 14.16
CA VAL A 528 4.21 -24.75 12.80
C VAL A 528 4.35 -23.45 12.01
N PHE A 529 5.00 -23.52 10.85
CA PHE A 529 5.27 -22.39 9.98
C PHE A 529 4.46 -22.52 8.70
N LEU A 530 3.67 -21.50 8.42
CA LEU A 530 2.74 -21.43 7.30
C LEU A 530 3.06 -20.21 6.44
N LYS A 531 2.73 -20.27 5.16
CA LYS A 531 2.88 -19.13 4.26
C LYS A 531 1.68 -18.91 3.34
N THR A 532 1.59 -17.72 2.80
CA THR A 532 0.68 -17.42 1.69
C THR A 532 1.31 -16.47 0.68
N TRP A 533 1.39 -16.91 -0.56
CA TRP A 533 1.87 -16.17 -1.71
C TRP A 533 0.84 -15.16 -2.18
N ALA A 534 1.33 -13.99 -2.59
CA ALA A 534 0.59 -13.02 -3.37
C ALA A 534 1.56 -12.33 -4.33
N THR A 535 1.06 -11.91 -5.48
CA THR A 535 1.91 -11.35 -6.52
C THR A 535 1.19 -10.28 -7.32
N GLU A 536 1.99 -9.39 -7.86
CA GLU A 536 1.57 -8.58 -9.00
C GLU A 536 1.03 -9.42 -10.16
N GLY A 537 -0.03 -8.93 -10.80
CA GLY A 537 -0.63 -9.52 -12.00
C GLY A 537 -1.63 -10.65 -11.74
N ALA A 538 -1.86 -11.04 -10.48
CA ALA A 538 -2.87 -12.03 -10.12
C ALA A 538 -3.46 -11.75 -8.73
N ASP A 539 -4.79 -11.81 -8.63
CA ASP A 539 -5.48 -11.82 -7.33
C ASP A 539 -5.49 -13.25 -6.75
N ARG A 540 -5.54 -13.36 -5.42
CA ARG A 540 -5.47 -14.63 -4.68
C ARG A 540 -6.76 -15.43 -4.87
N GLY A 541 -6.65 -16.72 -5.18
CA GLY A 541 -7.81 -17.60 -5.32
C GLY A 541 -8.57 -17.90 -4.02
N HIS A 542 -7.88 -17.83 -2.88
CA HIS A 542 -8.41 -18.19 -1.56
C HIS A 542 -7.71 -17.39 -0.46
N LEU A 543 -8.31 -17.40 0.73
CA LEU A 543 -7.73 -16.79 1.94
C LEU A 543 -7.20 -17.83 2.95
N SER A 544 -7.32 -19.13 2.65
CA SER A 544 -6.57 -20.18 3.35
C SER A 544 -5.07 -20.04 3.09
N VAL A 545 -4.25 -20.68 3.94
CA VAL A 545 -2.80 -20.75 3.74
C VAL A 545 -2.44 -21.73 2.64
N ASP A 546 -1.28 -21.53 2.00
CA ASP A 546 -0.87 -22.36 0.86
C ASP A 546 -0.35 -23.74 1.30
N TRP A 547 -0.16 -24.62 0.30
CA TRP A 547 0.55 -25.89 0.45
C TRP A 547 -0.02 -26.81 1.54
N ASN A 548 -1.35 -26.85 1.68
CA ASN A 548 -2.07 -27.62 2.71
C ASN A 548 -1.66 -27.26 4.14
N GLY A 549 -1.32 -25.99 4.38
CA GLY A 549 -0.86 -25.52 5.68
C GLY A 549 -1.91 -25.67 6.79
N ASP A 550 -3.20 -25.54 6.46
CA ASP A 550 -4.28 -25.74 7.43
C ASP A 550 -4.30 -27.20 7.93
N GLU A 551 -4.12 -28.18 7.04
CA GLU A 551 -4.03 -29.60 7.38
C GLU A 551 -2.77 -29.92 8.18
N VAL A 552 -1.65 -29.23 7.93
CA VAL A 552 -0.43 -29.36 8.73
C VAL A 552 -0.72 -28.98 10.18
N VAL A 553 -1.39 -27.86 10.43
CA VAL A 553 -1.76 -27.44 11.79
C VAL A 553 -2.64 -28.50 12.45
N LEU A 554 -3.69 -28.97 11.76
CA LEU A 554 -4.62 -29.95 12.32
C LEU A 554 -3.91 -31.28 12.65
N SER A 555 -3.03 -31.76 11.77
CA SER A 555 -2.26 -32.99 12.00
C SER A 555 -1.30 -32.87 13.19
N VAL A 556 -0.62 -31.74 13.35
CA VAL A 556 0.29 -31.48 14.48
C VAL A 556 -0.50 -31.30 15.77
N ALA A 557 -1.51 -30.42 15.77
CA ALA A 557 -2.31 -30.08 16.95
C ALA A 557 -3.12 -31.26 17.46
N LYS A 558 -3.41 -32.27 16.63
CA LYS A 558 -4.02 -33.54 17.07
C LYS A 558 -3.16 -34.29 18.11
N SER A 559 -1.84 -34.18 18.05
CA SER A 559 -0.92 -34.95 18.90
C SER A 559 0.01 -34.10 19.76
N CYS A 560 0.13 -32.79 19.49
CA CYS A 560 0.94 -31.86 20.25
C CYS A 560 0.05 -30.83 20.96
N ASN A 561 -0.02 -30.89 22.30
CA ASN A 561 -0.90 -30.04 23.12
C ASN A 561 -0.39 -28.59 23.29
N ASN A 562 0.81 -28.29 22.81
CA ASN A 562 1.39 -26.96 22.79
C ASN A 562 1.88 -26.62 21.38
N THR A 563 0.92 -26.35 20.49
CA THR A 563 1.18 -25.98 19.10
C THR A 563 1.16 -24.47 18.95
N VAL A 564 2.31 -23.88 18.59
CA VAL A 564 2.45 -22.46 18.25
C VAL A 564 2.51 -22.34 16.74
N VAL A 565 1.65 -21.51 16.15
CA VAL A 565 1.58 -21.32 14.70
C VAL A 565 2.08 -19.94 14.31
N VAL A 566 2.92 -19.87 13.28
CA VAL A 566 3.46 -18.64 12.73
C VAL A 566 3.10 -18.56 11.25
N THR A 567 2.53 -17.44 10.81
CA THR A 567 2.17 -17.19 9.42
C THR A 567 3.06 -16.12 8.79
N HIS A 568 3.61 -16.42 7.61
CA HIS A 568 4.26 -15.46 6.72
C HIS A 568 3.41 -15.22 5.47
N SER A 569 2.66 -14.13 5.44
CA SER A 569 1.65 -13.88 4.41
C SER A 569 1.65 -12.43 3.93
N SER A 570 0.97 -12.21 2.81
CA SER A 570 0.64 -10.89 2.28
C SER A 570 -0.38 -10.11 3.15
N GLY A 571 -0.80 -10.68 4.27
CA GLY A 571 -1.80 -10.14 5.17
C GLY A 571 -2.90 -11.16 5.48
N ILE A 572 -4.10 -10.90 4.99
CA ILE A 572 -5.33 -11.57 5.42
C ILE A 572 -5.31 -13.10 5.18
N ASN A 573 -5.57 -13.88 6.23
CA ASN A 573 -5.87 -15.31 6.18
C ASN A 573 -7.01 -15.67 7.14
N THR A 574 -7.87 -16.65 6.84
CA THR A 574 -9.07 -16.98 7.64
C THR A 574 -8.81 -17.80 8.91
N LEU A 575 -7.67 -18.50 8.98
CA LEU A 575 -7.17 -19.24 10.15
C LEU A 575 -8.23 -20.20 10.78
N PRO A 576 -8.79 -21.16 10.03
CA PRO A 576 -9.92 -22.00 10.48
C PRO A 576 -9.60 -22.87 11.70
N TRP A 577 -8.32 -23.14 11.98
CA TRP A 577 -7.83 -23.94 13.10
C TRP A 577 -7.55 -23.13 14.38
N ALA A 578 -7.75 -21.81 14.39
CA ALA A 578 -7.35 -20.94 15.51
C ALA A 578 -8.04 -21.30 16.85
N ASP A 579 -9.25 -21.87 16.79
CA ASP A 579 -10.03 -22.28 17.97
C ASP A 579 -9.69 -23.70 18.46
N HIS A 580 -8.76 -24.40 17.79
CA HIS A 580 -8.32 -25.71 18.24
C HIS A 580 -7.63 -25.61 19.62
N PRO A 581 -8.01 -26.42 20.63
CA PRO A 581 -7.54 -26.24 22.01
C PRO A 581 -6.05 -26.48 22.20
N ASN A 582 -5.43 -27.24 21.31
CA ASN A 582 -3.99 -27.50 21.33
C ASN A 582 -3.18 -26.46 20.52
N VAL A 583 -3.83 -25.54 19.81
CA VAL A 583 -3.18 -24.36 19.21
C VAL A 583 -3.12 -23.30 20.30
N THR A 584 -1.97 -23.19 20.94
CA THR A 584 -1.79 -22.39 22.16
C THR A 584 -1.29 -20.98 21.87
N ALA A 585 -0.61 -20.74 20.74
CA ALA A 585 -0.27 -19.39 20.32
C ALA A 585 -0.27 -19.23 18.80
N ILE A 586 -0.50 -18.00 18.33
CA ILE A 586 -0.55 -17.65 16.91
C ILE A 586 0.17 -16.33 16.70
N LEU A 587 1.11 -16.27 15.76
CA LEU A 587 1.80 -15.05 15.35
C LEU A 587 1.61 -14.80 13.85
N ALA A 588 1.20 -13.58 13.48
CA ALA A 588 1.19 -13.11 12.11
C ALA A 588 2.44 -12.26 11.85
N ALA A 589 3.45 -12.86 11.21
CA ALA A 589 4.74 -12.24 10.91
C ALA A 589 4.75 -11.48 9.57
N HIS A 590 3.71 -11.67 8.75
CA HIS A 590 3.58 -11.03 7.43
C HIS A 590 4.81 -11.31 6.54
N TYR A 591 5.38 -10.26 5.92
CA TYR A 591 6.61 -10.30 5.14
C TYR A 591 7.69 -9.45 5.84
N PRO A 592 8.50 -10.06 6.73
CA PRO A 592 9.39 -9.33 7.64
C PRO A 592 10.74 -8.91 7.01
N GLY A 593 11.06 -9.39 5.81
CA GLY A 593 12.36 -9.15 5.16
C GLY A 593 13.45 -10.16 5.55
N GLU A 594 14.71 -9.84 5.25
CA GLU A 594 15.84 -10.80 5.27
C GLU A 594 16.22 -11.35 6.67
N GLU A 595 15.77 -10.69 7.74
CA GLU A 595 16.02 -11.06 9.14
C GLU A 595 14.84 -11.76 9.82
N SER A 596 13.95 -12.35 9.02
CA SER A 596 12.75 -13.09 9.44
C SER A 596 12.93 -13.95 10.68
N GLY A 597 13.83 -14.94 10.65
CA GLY A 597 14.00 -15.87 11.76
C GLY A 597 14.55 -15.23 13.03
N ASN A 598 15.50 -14.28 12.91
CA ASN A 598 16.06 -13.60 14.07
C ASN A 598 15.01 -12.73 14.77
N SER A 599 14.24 -11.96 13.99
CA SER A 599 13.16 -11.12 14.51
C SER A 599 12.06 -11.93 15.21
N LEU A 600 11.73 -13.11 14.66
CA LEU A 600 10.75 -14.01 15.26
C LEU A 600 11.25 -14.65 16.55
N VAL A 601 12.51 -15.12 16.59
CA VAL A 601 13.08 -15.77 17.78
C VAL A 601 13.13 -14.80 18.97
N ASP A 602 13.36 -13.51 18.72
CA ASP A 602 13.31 -12.48 19.76
C ASP A 602 11.95 -12.47 20.48
N LEU A 603 10.86 -12.63 19.72
CA LEU A 603 9.51 -12.70 20.27
C LEU A 603 9.23 -14.06 20.92
N LEU A 604 9.58 -15.17 20.25
CA LEU A 604 9.33 -16.52 20.74
C LEU A 604 9.94 -16.73 22.13
N TYR A 605 11.12 -16.17 22.41
CA TYR A 605 11.80 -16.31 23.69
C TYR A 605 11.58 -15.14 24.65
N GLY A 606 10.84 -14.10 24.22
CA GLY A 606 10.55 -12.92 25.05
C GLY A 606 11.76 -12.02 25.29
N ASP A 607 12.75 -12.09 24.41
CA ASP A 607 13.83 -11.10 24.34
C ASP A 607 13.25 -9.75 23.85
N VAL A 608 12.17 -9.78 23.07
CA VAL A 608 11.31 -8.64 22.73
C VAL A 608 9.86 -8.96 23.09
N ASN A 609 9.15 -7.96 23.62
CA ASN A 609 7.70 -8.06 23.89
C ASN A 609 6.91 -7.74 22.60
N PRO A 610 6.01 -8.62 22.14
CA PRO A 610 5.13 -8.35 21.01
C PRO A 610 4.35 -7.05 21.20
N SER A 611 4.39 -6.19 20.19
CA SER A 611 3.71 -4.88 20.20
C SER A 611 2.99 -4.56 18.90
N GLY A 612 3.12 -5.40 17.87
CA GLY A 612 2.43 -5.24 16.61
C GLY A 612 0.91 -5.37 16.76
N ARG A 613 0.17 -4.69 15.90
CA ARG A 613 -1.29 -4.69 15.80
C ARG A 613 -1.71 -4.93 14.35
N LEU A 614 -2.79 -5.67 14.12
CA LEU A 614 -3.30 -5.91 12.78
C LEU A 614 -3.66 -4.59 12.08
N PRO A 615 -3.13 -4.30 10.89
CA PRO A 615 -3.54 -3.16 10.08
C PRO A 615 -4.77 -3.50 9.22
N TYR A 616 -5.39 -4.66 9.40
CA TYR A 616 -6.57 -5.11 8.66
C TYR A 616 -7.43 -6.00 9.57
N THR A 617 -8.66 -6.28 9.16
CA THR A 617 -9.53 -7.24 9.85
C THR A 617 -9.20 -8.66 9.41
N ILE A 618 -9.26 -9.63 10.33
CA ILE A 618 -9.29 -11.07 10.01
C ILE A 618 -10.71 -11.59 10.28
N ALA A 619 -11.44 -11.87 9.21
CA ALA A 619 -12.77 -12.45 9.25
C ALA A 619 -12.78 -13.92 9.70
N LEU A 620 -13.97 -14.42 10.07
CA LEU A 620 -14.17 -15.84 10.40
C LEU A 620 -14.10 -16.72 9.14
N ASN A 621 -14.71 -16.27 8.04
CA ASN A 621 -14.73 -16.95 6.75
C ASN A 621 -14.32 -16.00 5.62
N GLY A 622 -13.87 -16.54 4.49
CA GLY A 622 -13.47 -15.71 3.35
C GLY A 622 -14.65 -15.00 2.68
N THR A 623 -15.82 -15.63 2.72
CA THR A 623 -17.08 -15.10 2.18
C THR A 623 -17.67 -13.95 2.99
N ASP A 624 -17.16 -13.69 4.20
CA ASP A 624 -17.57 -12.57 5.03
C ASP A 624 -17.07 -11.23 4.48
N TYR A 625 -15.99 -11.21 3.68
CA TYR A 625 -15.52 -9.99 3.03
C TYR A 625 -16.46 -9.56 1.91
N ASN A 626 -16.73 -8.26 1.83
CA ASN A 626 -17.36 -7.64 0.68
C ASN A 626 -16.34 -7.40 -0.46
N ALA A 627 -16.80 -6.72 -1.51
CA ALA A 627 -15.95 -6.19 -2.58
C ALA A 627 -14.93 -7.20 -3.18
N PRO A 628 -15.39 -8.38 -3.64
CA PRO A 628 -14.52 -9.32 -4.34
C PRO A 628 -13.96 -8.71 -5.64
N PRO A 629 -12.80 -9.21 -6.13
CA PRO A 629 -12.28 -8.81 -7.43
C PRO A 629 -13.22 -9.25 -8.54
N THR A 630 -13.36 -8.43 -9.58
CA THR A 630 -14.06 -8.80 -10.81
C THR A 630 -13.18 -9.72 -11.64
N THR A 631 -13.54 -11.00 -11.77
CA THR A 631 -12.67 -12.03 -12.35
C THR A 631 -13.16 -12.53 -13.71
N ALA A 632 -14.39 -12.23 -14.09
CA ALA A 632 -14.96 -12.60 -15.39
C ALA A 632 -16.10 -11.66 -15.81
N ILE A 633 -16.33 -11.56 -17.12
CA ILE A 633 -17.49 -10.90 -17.72
C ILE A 633 -18.24 -11.86 -18.64
N ASN A 634 -19.53 -11.57 -18.91
CA ASN A 634 -20.39 -12.37 -19.81
C ASN A 634 -20.70 -11.65 -21.14
N THR A 635 -19.95 -10.61 -21.44
CA THR A 635 -20.11 -9.74 -22.61
C THR A 635 -18.77 -9.65 -23.35
N THR A 636 -18.74 -9.00 -24.52
CA THR A 636 -17.57 -9.03 -25.44
C THR A 636 -17.23 -7.66 -26.00
N GLY A 637 -17.76 -6.59 -25.42
CA GLY A 637 -17.43 -5.22 -25.79
C GLY A 637 -16.08 -4.82 -25.21
N THR A 638 -15.36 -3.98 -25.96
CA THR A 638 -14.01 -3.53 -25.62
C THR A 638 -13.95 -2.81 -24.27
N ASP A 639 -15.00 -2.09 -23.88
CA ASP A 639 -15.05 -1.34 -22.60
C ASP A 639 -15.66 -2.14 -21.44
N ASP A 640 -16.05 -3.40 -21.64
CA ASP A 640 -17.06 -4.07 -20.80
C ASP A 640 -16.61 -4.42 -19.37
N TRP A 641 -15.32 -4.42 -19.09
CA TRP A 641 -14.77 -4.70 -17.75
C TRP A 641 -15.01 -3.51 -16.81
N GLN A 642 -15.90 -3.69 -15.84
CA GLN A 642 -16.34 -2.66 -14.89
C GLN A 642 -16.32 -3.19 -13.45
N SER A 643 -15.81 -2.41 -12.51
CA SER A 643 -15.88 -2.67 -11.07
C SER A 643 -16.55 -1.48 -10.38
N TRP A 644 -17.79 -1.67 -9.95
CA TRP A 644 -18.55 -0.65 -9.23
C TRP A 644 -18.26 -0.74 -7.74
N PHE A 645 -17.82 0.38 -7.16
CA PHE A 645 -17.47 0.50 -5.75
C PHE A 645 -18.74 0.83 -4.94
N ASP A 646 -19.74 -0.04 -5.07
CA ASP A 646 -21.07 0.14 -4.47
C ASP A 646 -21.05 0.05 -2.94
N GLU A 647 -20.00 -0.53 -2.36
CA GLU A 647 -19.73 -0.54 -0.93
C GLU A 647 -19.32 0.84 -0.37
N LYS A 648 -18.89 1.76 -1.24
CA LYS A 648 -18.53 3.14 -0.87
C LYS A 648 -17.45 3.18 0.21
N LEU A 649 -17.79 3.72 1.39
CA LEU A 649 -16.88 3.86 2.53
C LEU A 649 -16.77 2.59 3.38
N GLU A 650 -17.59 1.57 3.09
CA GLU A 650 -17.63 0.33 3.85
C GLU A 650 -16.62 -0.69 3.27
N ILE A 651 -15.33 -0.49 3.56
CA ILE A 651 -14.28 -1.52 3.36
C ILE A 651 -13.68 -1.92 4.72
N ASP A 652 -13.14 -3.14 4.80
CA ASP A 652 -12.52 -3.70 6.02
C ASP A 652 -13.37 -3.44 7.28
N TYR A 653 -12.79 -3.00 8.40
CA TYR A 653 -13.50 -2.87 9.67
C TYR A 653 -14.73 -1.98 9.59
N ARG A 654 -14.75 -0.98 8.69
CA ARG A 654 -15.92 -0.13 8.48
C ARG A 654 -17.11 -0.94 8.01
N TYR A 655 -16.90 -1.88 7.10
CA TYR A 655 -17.92 -2.82 6.64
C TYR A 655 -18.35 -3.76 7.76
N PHE A 656 -17.40 -4.44 8.43
CA PHE A 656 -17.74 -5.38 9.50
C PHE A 656 -18.50 -4.72 10.65
N ASP A 657 -18.19 -3.46 10.95
CA ASP A 657 -18.89 -2.69 11.97
C ASP A 657 -20.26 -2.20 11.49
N ALA A 658 -20.37 -1.71 10.26
CA ALA A 658 -21.64 -1.26 9.67
C ALA A 658 -22.66 -2.41 9.58
N GLN A 659 -22.19 -3.61 9.27
CA GLN A 659 -23.01 -4.82 9.20
C GLN A 659 -23.12 -5.57 10.54
N ASN A 660 -22.49 -5.07 11.61
CA ASN A 660 -22.46 -5.71 12.93
C ASN A 660 -22.03 -7.19 12.88
N MET A 661 -21.03 -7.48 12.06
CA MET A 661 -20.52 -8.83 11.83
C MET A 661 -19.45 -9.21 12.86
N SER A 662 -19.43 -10.47 13.27
CA SER A 662 -18.35 -11.02 14.08
C SER A 662 -17.10 -11.24 13.23
N VAL A 663 -15.94 -11.05 13.84
CA VAL A 663 -14.63 -11.21 13.21
C VAL A 663 -13.79 -12.12 14.09
N ARG A 664 -12.76 -12.76 13.52
CA ARG A 664 -11.83 -13.58 14.30
C ARG A 664 -10.88 -12.68 15.08
N TYR A 665 -10.30 -11.70 14.40
CA TYR A 665 -9.46 -10.67 14.98
C TYR A 665 -9.78 -9.34 14.29
N GLU A 666 -10.14 -8.33 15.05
CA GLU A 666 -10.51 -7.03 14.53
C GLU A 666 -9.30 -6.19 14.09
N PHE A 667 -9.57 -5.18 13.25
CA PHE A 667 -8.59 -4.14 12.93
C PHE A 667 -8.01 -3.51 14.21
N GLY A 668 -6.69 -3.35 14.25
CA GLY A 668 -5.95 -2.83 15.39
C GLY A 668 -5.71 -3.86 16.51
N PHE A 669 -6.12 -5.12 16.37
CA PHE A 669 -5.91 -6.14 17.41
C PHE A 669 -4.47 -6.65 17.48
N GLY A 670 -3.99 -6.96 18.68
CA GLY A 670 -2.72 -7.63 18.93
C GLY A 670 -2.45 -7.80 20.43
N LEU A 671 -1.92 -8.95 20.83
CA LEU A 671 -1.58 -9.24 22.22
C LEU A 671 -0.15 -8.79 22.54
N SER A 672 0.13 -8.68 23.84
CA SER A 672 1.44 -8.41 24.41
C SER A 672 1.73 -9.45 25.51
N TYR A 673 2.99 -9.60 25.90
CA TYR A 673 3.33 -10.32 27.14
C TYR A 673 3.01 -9.51 28.41
N SER A 674 2.66 -8.23 28.27
CA SER A 674 2.14 -7.42 29.35
C SER A 674 0.65 -7.09 29.16
N THR A 675 0.06 -6.44 30.16
CA THR A 675 -1.31 -5.91 30.13
C THR A 675 -1.26 -4.40 30.30
N PHE A 676 -2.19 -3.71 29.64
CA PHE A 676 -2.24 -2.26 29.64
C PHE A 676 -3.66 -1.77 29.96
N GLU A 677 -3.74 -0.59 30.57
CA GLU A 677 -4.97 0.09 30.94
C GLU A 677 -4.97 1.50 30.35
N ILE A 678 -6.16 1.96 29.96
CA ILE A 678 -6.40 3.34 29.50
C ILE A 678 -7.43 3.94 30.46
N SER A 679 -7.17 5.17 30.91
CA SER A 679 -8.07 5.93 31.79
C SER A 679 -8.01 7.43 31.49
N ASP A 680 -8.87 8.19 32.17
CA ASP A 680 -8.80 9.66 32.26
C ASP A 680 -8.84 10.37 30.89
N ILE A 681 -9.79 9.97 30.03
CA ILE A 681 -9.98 10.65 28.75
C ILE A 681 -10.44 12.10 28.94
N SER A 682 -9.77 13.02 28.26
CA SER A 682 -10.18 14.41 28.13
C SER A 682 -10.02 14.88 26.70
N ALA A 683 -10.92 15.77 26.26
CA ALA A 683 -10.86 16.37 24.94
C ALA A 683 -11.01 17.88 25.09
N GLU A 684 -10.04 18.62 24.56
CA GLU A 684 -9.97 20.08 24.66
C GLU A 684 -9.84 20.70 23.27
N PRO A 685 -10.59 21.78 22.96
CA PRO A 685 -10.42 22.50 21.71
C PRO A 685 -9.05 23.19 21.69
N LEU A 686 -8.38 23.15 20.53
CA LEU A 686 -7.15 23.89 20.24
C LEU A 686 -7.40 25.20 19.50
N ALA A 687 -8.62 25.39 19.00
CA ALA A 687 -9.07 26.59 18.30
C ALA A 687 -10.40 27.10 18.87
N ASP A 688 -10.54 28.42 18.93
CA ASP A 688 -11.81 29.08 19.26
C ASP A 688 -12.72 29.17 18.02
N ASP A 689 -14.04 29.27 18.24
CA ASP A 689 -15.04 29.57 17.20
C ASP A 689 -15.00 28.66 15.94
N ILE A 690 -14.83 27.34 16.14
CA ILE A 690 -14.79 26.35 15.05
C ILE A 690 -16.08 26.39 14.22
N THR A 691 -15.96 26.76 12.94
CA THR A 691 -17.05 26.76 11.96
C THR A 691 -17.16 25.44 11.19
N ALA A 692 -18.33 25.19 10.59
CA ALA A 692 -18.57 24.02 9.74
C ALA A 692 -17.66 24.00 8.49
N MET A 693 -17.52 25.14 7.82
CA MET A 693 -16.66 25.29 6.64
C MET A 693 -15.23 25.65 7.06
N PRO A 694 -14.20 25.14 6.36
CA PRO A 694 -12.84 25.62 6.50
C PRO A 694 -12.73 27.08 6.02
N GLU A 695 -11.74 27.80 6.53
CA GLU A 695 -11.35 29.08 5.93
C GLU A 695 -10.90 28.85 4.47
N ALA A 696 -11.31 29.74 3.56
CA ALA A 696 -10.94 29.65 2.15
C ALA A 696 -9.52 30.17 1.91
N LEU A 697 -8.52 29.37 2.29
CA LEU A 697 -7.11 29.70 2.10
C LEU A 697 -6.59 29.27 0.72
N PRO A 698 -5.55 29.94 0.18
CA PRO A 698 -4.93 29.52 -1.07
C PRO A 698 -4.37 28.10 -0.98
N VAL A 699 -4.70 27.28 -1.99
CA VAL A 699 -4.25 25.89 -2.09
C VAL A 699 -2.71 25.79 -2.02
N GLN A 700 -2.26 24.84 -1.21
CA GLN A 700 -0.87 24.40 -1.03
C GLN A 700 -0.75 22.89 -1.34
N PRO A 701 0.45 22.31 -1.45
CA PRO A 701 0.60 20.86 -1.50
C PRO A 701 -0.13 20.19 -0.31
N GLY A 702 -1.08 19.30 -0.61
CA GLY A 702 -1.99 18.70 0.37
C GLY A 702 -3.40 19.34 0.41
N GLY A 703 -3.64 20.41 -0.34
CA GLY A 703 -4.93 21.08 -0.47
C GLY A 703 -5.07 22.37 0.32
N ASN A 704 -6.29 22.67 0.78
CA ASN A 704 -6.56 23.85 1.61
C ASN A 704 -5.83 23.71 2.98
N PRO A 705 -4.89 24.60 3.33
CA PRO A 705 -4.14 24.53 4.59
C PRO A 705 -5.00 24.43 5.85
N ALA A 706 -6.18 25.06 5.86
CA ALA A 706 -7.09 25.02 7.02
C ALA A 706 -7.59 23.60 7.36
N LEU A 707 -7.47 22.64 6.44
CA LEU A 707 -7.83 21.24 6.67
C LEU A 707 -6.81 20.50 7.54
N TRP A 708 -5.55 20.96 7.54
CA TRP A 708 -4.41 20.35 8.23
C TRP A 708 -4.17 20.95 9.62
N GLU A 709 -4.95 21.96 10.01
CA GLU A 709 -4.87 22.56 11.34
C GLU A 709 -5.47 21.63 12.39
N SER A 710 -4.69 21.34 13.44
CA SER A 710 -5.17 20.68 14.66
C SER A 710 -6.17 21.59 15.37
N ILE A 711 -7.41 21.12 15.52
CA ILE A 711 -8.50 21.89 16.14
C ILE A 711 -8.95 21.31 17.48
N TYR A 712 -8.57 20.08 17.79
CA TYR A 712 -8.84 19.42 19.07
C TYR A 712 -7.63 18.59 19.51
N ASN A 713 -7.42 18.50 20.81
CA ASN A 713 -6.49 17.56 21.41
C ASN A 713 -7.26 16.62 22.34
N VAL A 714 -7.01 15.33 22.19
CA VAL A 714 -7.58 14.28 23.05
C VAL A 714 -6.45 13.64 23.81
N THR A 715 -6.54 13.62 25.14
CA THR A 715 -5.52 13.03 26.00
C THR A 715 -6.09 11.89 26.82
N VAL A 716 -5.28 10.85 27.02
CA VAL A 716 -5.58 9.71 27.91
C VAL A 716 -4.35 9.38 28.75
N SER A 717 -4.58 8.72 29.89
CA SER A 717 -3.52 8.05 30.64
C SER A 717 -3.41 6.60 30.19
N VAL A 718 -2.19 6.11 29.96
CA VAL A 718 -1.90 4.73 29.55
C VAL A 718 -0.92 4.13 30.54
N ALA A 719 -1.31 3.03 31.18
CA ALA A 719 -0.51 2.37 32.20
C ALA A 719 -0.18 0.93 31.80
N ASN A 720 1.04 0.49 32.10
CA ASN A 720 1.40 -0.92 32.03
C ASN A 720 1.06 -1.58 33.37
N SER A 721 -0.08 -2.29 33.41
CA SER A 721 -0.57 -3.00 34.59
C SER A 721 0.00 -4.42 34.73
N GLY A 722 0.81 -4.87 33.77
CA GLY A 722 1.43 -6.18 33.79
C GLY A 722 2.76 -6.23 34.55
N LYS A 723 3.52 -7.31 34.35
CA LYS A 723 4.75 -7.62 35.10
C LYS A 723 6.04 -7.48 34.29
N VAL A 724 5.92 -7.18 33.01
CA VAL A 724 7.06 -7.07 32.09
C VAL A 724 6.92 -5.78 31.31
N ASP A 725 8.06 -5.22 30.93
CA ASP A 725 8.10 -4.02 30.11
C ASP A 725 7.57 -4.34 28.72
N GLY A 726 6.98 -3.34 28.05
CA GLY A 726 6.43 -3.54 26.73
C GLY A 726 5.92 -2.27 26.10
N ALA A 727 5.72 -2.32 24.79
CA ALA A 727 5.05 -1.26 24.05
C ALA A 727 3.58 -1.64 23.78
N THR A 728 2.72 -0.62 23.75
CA THR A 728 1.32 -0.74 23.35
C THR A 728 0.94 0.38 22.39
N VAL A 729 -0.21 0.23 21.74
CA VAL A 729 -0.71 1.15 20.72
C VAL A 729 -2.13 1.60 21.09
N PRO A 730 -2.28 2.69 21.87
CA PRO A 730 -3.55 3.37 22.03
C PRO A 730 -4.04 3.90 20.68
N GLN A 731 -5.30 3.65 20.36
CA GLN A 731 -5.95 4.00 19.09
C GLN A 731 -7.20 4.84 19.36
N LEU A 732 -7.36 5.93 18.62
CA LEU A 732 -8.49 6.85 18.72
C LEU A 732 -9.41 6.69 17.50
N TYR A 733 -10.69 6.46 17.79
CA TYR A 733 -11.76 6.35 16.80
C TYR A 733 -12.81 7.44 17.02
N VAL A 734 -13.31 8.01 15.92
CA VAL A 734 -14.35 9.05 15.93
C VAL A 734 -15.62 8.51 15.29
N SER A 735 -16.76 8.71 15.97
CA SER A 735 -18.10 8.58 15.39
C SER A 735 -18.68 9.98 15.16
N PHE A 736 -19.17 10.21 13.96
CA PHE A 736 -19.77 11.48 13.57
C PHE A 736 -21.23 11.56 14.05
N PRO A 737 -21.78 12.78 14.24
CA PRO A 737 -23.19 12.98 14.58
C PRO A 737 -24.13 12.51 13.47
N GLU A 738 -25.42 12.32 13.80
CA GLU A 738 -26.47 11.89 12.85
C GLU A 738 -26.71 12.86 11.69
N SER A 739 -26.26 14.12 11.81
CA SER A 739 -26.30 15.12 10.73
C SER A 739 -25.32 14.81 9.59
N ALA A 740 -24.31 13.97 9.82
CA ALA A 740 -23.42 13.51 8.77
C ALA A 740 -24.19 12.69 7.71
N PRO A 741 -23.80 12.74 6.43
CA PRO A 741 -24.60 12.11 5.39
C PRO A 741 -24.67 10.59 5.57
N LYS A 742 -25.80 10.00 5.18
CA LYS A 742 -26.03 8.54 5.23
C LYS A 742 -24.87 7.78 4.56
N GLY A 743 -24.47 6.67 5.17
CA GLY A 743 -23.33 5.88 4.72
C GLY A 743 -21.99 6.33 5.32
N THR A 744 -22.00 7.29 6.25
CA THR A 744 -20.83 7.57 7.11
C THR A 744 -20.56 6.33 7.98
N PRO A 745 -19.32 5.81 8.02
CA PRO A 745 -18.99 4.63 8.81
C PRO A 745 -19.32 4.81 10.29
N PRO A 746 -19.68 3.74 11.03
CA PRO A 746 -20.02 3.84 12.46
C PRO A 746 -18.91 4.49 13.29
N LYS A 747 -17.66 4.25 12.93
CA LYS A 747 -16.47 4.87 13.51
C LYS A 747 -15.29 4.84 12.55
N GLN A 748 -14.36 5.77 12.70
CA GLN A 748 -13.18 5.92 11.84
C GLN A 748 -11.94 6.17 12.68
N LEU A 749 -10.83 5.47 12.39
CA LEU A 749 -9.54 5.74 13.00
C LEU A 749 -9.09 7.18 12.68
N ARG A 750 -8.66 7.93 13.70
CA ARG A 750 -8.15 9.31 13.60
C ARG A 750 -6.96 9.60 14.50
N GLY A 751 -6.41 8.60 15.16
CA GLY A 751 -5.20 8.76 15.96
C GLY A 751 -4.65 7.42 16.41
N PHE A 752 -3.34 7.32 16.48
CA PHE A 752 -2.64 6.24 17.15
C PHE A 752 -1.27 6.73 17.59
N GLU A 753 -0.77 6.19 18.70
CA GLU A 753 0.58 6.40 19.18
C GLU A 753 1.15 5.08 19.66
N LYS A 754 2.44 4.81 19.43
CA LYS A 754 3.12 3.67 20.04
C LYS A 754 3.90 4.14 21.25
N VAL A 755 3.62 3.55 22.41
CA VAL A 755 4.22 3.96 23.68
C VAL A 755 4.87 2.77 24.37
N PHE A 756 6.16 2.90 24.68
CA PHE A 756 6.88 1.97 25.55
C PHE A 756 6.67 2.35 27.02
N LEU A 757 6.38 1.35 27.85
CA LEU A 757 6.14 1.51 29.28
C LEU A 757 6.85 0.41 30.08
N GLU A 758 7.61 0.81 31.09
CA GLU A 758 8.11 -0.11 32.11
C GLU A 758 6.94 -0.69 32.93
N ALA A 759 7.12 -1.87 33.54
CA ALA A 759 6.09 -2.48 34.37
C ALA A 759 5.67 -1.54 35.53
N GLY A 760 4.39 -1.20 35.61
CA GLY A 760 3.84 -0.25 36.58
C GLY A 760 3.97 1.23 36.19
N GLU A 761 4.61 1.55 35.07
CA GLU A 761 4.71 2.92 34.55
C GLU A 761 3.37 3.37 33.94
N SER A 762 3.09 4.67 34.03
CA SER A 762 1.96 5.32 33.37
C SER A 762 2.44 6.60 32.65
N LYS A 763 1.95 6.82 31.42
CA LYS A 763 2.23 8.01 30.61
C LYS A 763 0.93 8.60 30.08
N SER A 764 0.91 9.93 29.95
CA SER A 764 -0.15 10.60 29.19
C SER A 764 0.17 10.50 27.70
N VAL A 765 -0.84 10.14 26.91
CA VAL A 765 -0.78 10.06 25.43
C VAL A 765 -1.77 11.08 24.88
N SER A 766 -1.35 11.83 23.86
CA SER A 766 -2.13 12.89 23.22
C SER A 766 -2.38 12.56 21.75
N PHE A 767 -3.57 12.89 21.26
CA PHE A 767 -3.97 12.78 19.86
C PHE A 767 -4.52 14.11 19.39
N GLU A 768 -3.79 14.75 18.49
CA GLU A 768 -4.30 15.95 17.82
C GLU A 768 -5.20 15.55 16.65
N LEU A 769 -6.40 16.13 16.62
CA LEU A 769 -7.39 15.92 15.57
C LEU A 769 -7.40 17.16 14.67
N MET A 770 -7.07 16.94 13.40
CA MET A 770 -7.11 17.97 12.38
C MET A 770 -8.56 18.28 11.98
N ARG A 771 -8.79 19.46 11.40
CA ARG A 771 -10.11 19.80 10.84
C ARG A 771 -10.63 18.71 9.89
N ARG A 772 -9.77 18.17 9.03
CA ARG A 772 -10.15 17.11 8.09
C ARG A 772 -10.56 15.81 8.79
N ASP A 773 -9.96 15.51 9.93
CA ASP A 773 -10.27 14.30 10.71
C ASP A 773 -11.73 14.26 11.19
N LEU A 774 -12.32 15.45 11.35
CA LEU A 774 -13.68 15.68 11.84
C LEU A 774 -14.63 16.19 10.74
N SER A 775 -14.23 16.09 9.46
CA SER A 775 -15.02 16.54 8.32
C SER A 775 -15.45 15.38 7.42
N TYR A 776 -16.56 15.56 6.69
CA TYR A 776 -16.96 14.73 5.55
C TYR A 776 -16.87 15.54 4.25
N TRP A 777 -16.82 14.87 3.11
CA TRP A 777 -16.85 15.51 1.79
C TRP A 777 -18.30 15.75 1.35
N ASP A 778 -18.70 17.03 1.27
CA ASP A 778 -20.01 17.42 0.76
C ASP A 778 -19.97 17.58 -0.76
N ILE A 779 -20.58 16.63 -1.47
CA ILE A 779 -20.58 16.59 -2.94
C ILE A 779 -21.28 17.78 -3.60
N ILE A 780 -22.18 18.48 -2.89
CA ILE A 780 -22.95 19.60 -3.45
C ILE A 780 -22.10 20.87 -3.43
N SER A 781 -21.51 21.20 -2.28
CA SER A 781 -20.63 22.35 -2.13
C SER A 781 -19.22 22.09 -2.64
N GLN A 782 -18.85 20.83 -2.89
CA GLN A 782 -17.49 20.40 -3.28
C GLN A 782 -16.46 20.89 -2.25
N GLN A 783 -16.76 20.67 -0.96
CA GLN A 783 -15.93 21.08 0.18
C GLN A 783 -15.97 20.05 1.31
N TRP A 784 -14.94 20.09 2.15
CA TRP A 784 -14.92 19.38 3.44
C TRP A 784 -15.74 20.16 4.47
N VAL A 785 -16.64 19.48 5.17
CA VAL A 785 -17.58 20.10 6.12
C VAL A 785 -17.55 19.34 7.45
N ILE A 786 -17.43 20.06 8.56
CA ILE A 786 -17.67 19.51 9.90
C ILE A 786 -19.19 19.44 10.11
N PRO A 787 -19.79 18.25 10.31
CA PRO A 787 -21.21 18.10 10.56
C PRO A 787 -21.61 18.69 11.94
N GLU A 788 -22.82 19.23 12.03
CA GLU A 788 -23.35 19.83 13.26
C GLU A 788 -23.74 18.76 14.29
N GLY A 789 -23.47 19.01 15.57
CA GLY A 789 -23.89 18.13 16.67
C GLY A 789 -22.76 17.43 17.39
N GLU A 790 -23.12 16.36 18.12
CA GLU A 790 -22.24 15.68 19.06
C GLU A 790 -21.46 14.54 18.40
N PHE A 791 -20.13 14.67 18.39
CA PHE A 791 -19.22 13.60 18.04
C PHE A 791 -18.94 12.74 19.25
N THR A 792 -18.74 11.45 19.01
CA THR A 792 -18.27 10.53 20.05
C THR A 792 -16.84 10.11 19.75
N ILE A 793 -15.92 10.37 20.68
CA ILE A 793 -14.51 10.04 20.60
C ILE A 793 -14.25 8.86 21.52
N ARG A 794 -13.65 7.80 20.99
CA ARG A 794 -13.32 6.59 21.75
C ARG A 794 -11.85 6.28 21.65
N VAL A 795 -11.24 5.87 22.75
CA VAL A 795 -9.85 5.44 22.79
C VAL A 795 -9.77 4.03 23.34
N GLY A 796 -8.96 3.19 22.70
CA GLY A 796 -8.85 1.77 22.98
C GLY A 796 -7.55 1.15 22.50
N PHE A 797 -7.47 -0.18 22.54
CA PHE A 797 -6.33 -0.95 22.03
C PHE A 797 -6.60 -1.66 20.71
N SER A 798 -7.84 -1.61 20.23
CA SER A 798 -8.26 -2.08 18.90
C SER A 798 -9.56 -1.39 18.51
N SER A 799 -10.04 -1.64 17.28
CA SER A 799 -11.34 -1.16 16.83
C SER A 799 -12.54 -1.74 17.62
N ARG A 800 -12.35 -2.80 18.42
CA ARG A 800 -13.43 -3.39 19.22
C ARG A 800 -13.13 -3.47 20.73
N ASP A 801 -11.91 -3.10 21.14
CA ASP A 801 -11.54 -2.94 22.54
C ASP A 801 -11.38 -1.46 22.91
N LEU A 802 -12.51 -0.76 23.02
CA LEU A 802 -12.60 0.67 23.34
C LEU A 802 -12.82 0.84 24.84
N LYS A 803 -11.89 1.51 25.52
CA LYS A 803 -11.84 1.59 26.99
C LYS A 803 -12.49 2.84 27.53
N GLU A 804 -12.24 3.96 26.87
CA GLU A 804 -12.68 5.28 27.30
C GLU A 804 -13.43 5.98 26.17
N GLU A 805 -14.44 6.78 26.54
CA GLU A 805 -15.28 7.53 25.62
C GLU A 805 -15.53 8.94 26.15
N THR A 806 -15.51 9.92 25.26
CA THR A 806 -15.99 11.28 25.55
C THR A 806 -16.77 11.84 24.36
N LYS A 807 -17.54 12.89 24.62
CA LYS A 807 -18.42 13.53 23.64
C LYS A 807 -18.04 15.00 23.50
N VAL A 808 -17.97 15.47 22.26
CA VAL A 808 -17.63 16.86 21.95
C VAL A 808 -18.60 17.42 20.91
N THR A 809 -18.89 18.71 21.01
CA THR A 809 -19.69 19.43 20.01
C THR A 809 -18.83 20.56 19.43
N LEU A 810 -18.47 20.41 18.16
CA LEU A 810 -17.62 21.37 17.45
C LEU A 810 -18.46 22.52 16.89
N VAL A 811 -19.51 22.17 16.16
CA VAL A 811 -20.46 23.12 15.56
C VAL A 811 -21.83 22.83 16.17
N LYS A 812 -22.44 23.87 16.73
CA LYS A 812 -23.79 23.77 17.30
C LYS A 812 -24.84 23.74 16.17
N ALA A 813 -25.89 22.96 16.39
CA ALA A 813 -27.07 22.88 15.52
C ALA A 813 -27.94 24.13 15.55
#